data_AF-A0A820ZR71-F1
#
_entry.id   AF-A0A820ZR71-F1
#
_cell.length_a   1.000
_cell.length_b   1.000
_cell.length_c   1.000
_cell.angle_alpha   90.00
_cell.angle_beta   90.00
_cell.angle_gamma   90.00
#
_symmetry.space_group_name_H-M   'P 1'
#
loop_
_entity.id
_entity.type
_entity.pdbx_description
1 polymer ?
#
loop_
_entity_poly.entity_id
_entity_poly.type
_entity_poly.pdbx_seq_one_letter_code
_entity_poly.pdbx_strand_id
1 'polypeptide(L)'
;MSSNTHQSKNKKQRRKNARVALQQTHPPDSEHAEVDLTQEILSTEQKHVETTDVVLKPETIQQLSLITDSPVEDKALAVVSKSEASSNGAVAAAVIVDNEKNDCMPNEEMLSSSPRPTPPTVRRRMKRNPIVSAIPLLPPIENSTGPPPKPAPGTLGTPTQVYVNHFPVSVASNIILYQYDAVVEKPNFRSPNIWEEVPSRDHRRRFVEKLAKNNAFDFTYWYDEGKCFYSTTNISKRQFPLIYTLPPDQNENLRLCVLKLAGQWSTATITDYLRSPNSDVPASAVRILETLLKQALLPISHCEGSLFYRNEPKPDVSLPDGFELRLGFFQALCLTQAGLTLNLQTTLTKFYPYVDVLDFIEVHLNKDIRKYGMTINDYEKVKIALRGCKITTRQSNYTQIYQIRSFSDVPERQVFDFTKETHVNGQNLSSSIKYNLIEYYKYEKKIKLDYPKLRCLQCYFLHERHDPKHLPIELCRILQWQECERESASEQRNRQSHSIPTPEQRYRDIMSSLKSCQYRAPPTLPLCKAVQLSVDDKEMKLIKARILDPPVINNNNAEITMGRINLKGRFVAPFKITSITFVYFGPIVSPLPAPKKELMEKFVTSFNKMATAFRLGPIQTCTKDVVHIVENEENHDKNLAAINTCFSRREKQKCQLVVCIMDSSWNELRANIKQNGTVTYGIATQCLLYSKLQEQMDKFQRRPRGHPDRILDNMCENLLRKINFKLQGINTQVDLHIKTIASSGVASAKPKKEDAWQFMGADVIHPVCRQDKPSIAAVVGSGDSICSTSAVRVCKQWPKTGKCAIEAIIDLRQMVGELLEYYRGSNDDRLPNKIVFYRDGVDDGQFARVLNFEIPQIKEAFKDVYENQPLPLLTFIVVKKRHHTRFFIVNDRNETANISPGLVVDTDVVHPGQFSFFLNSHKALQGTNRPALYHVLYDEIKFTADELQLLTYYLCFTDPRSSTSEAIPSLIHQADLAASNARDLFPETDTSTTDGYAADALEEPTLIDVATEHLRVHENMRDTPHFG
;
A
#
# COMPACT_ATOMS: atom_id res chain seq x y z
N MET A 1 -31.35 -49.56 41.80
CA MET A 1 -30.97 -50.25 43.05
C MET A 1 -29.46 -50.14 43.25
N SER A 2 -28.96 -50.35 44.48
CA SER A 2 -27.58 -50.77 44.83
C SER A 2 -26.36 -50.16 44.11
N SER A 3 -25.64 -49.27 44.83
CA SER A 3 -24.16 -49.23 45.03
C SER A 3 -23.18 -49.10 43.82
N ASN A 4 -22.02 -48.42 43.91
CA ASN A 4 -21.33 -47.81 45.06
C ASN A 4 -20.29 -46.72 44.62
N THR A 5 -20.01 -45.73 45.50
CA THR A 5 -18.74 -44.96 45.70
C THR A 5 -17.91 -44.41 44.50
N HIS A 6 -17.29 -43.21 44.52
CA HIS A 6 -17.11 -42.17 45.56
C HIS A 6 -16.56 -40.82 45.01
N GLN A 7 -16.74 -39.72 45.77
CA GLN A 7 -15.94 -38.46 45.80
C GLN A 7 -15.89 -37.53 44.54
N SER A 8 -15.83 -36.19 44.63
CA SER A 8 -16.07 -35.29 45.78
C SER A 8 -16.71 -33.93 45.40
N LYS A 9 -17.80 -33.62 46.11
CA LYS A 9 -18.12 -32.40 46.89
C LYS A 9 -17.71 -30.99 46.37
N ASN A 10 -18.73 -30.14 46.20
CA ASN A 10 -18.62 -28.67 46.13
C ASN A 10 -19.69 -28.05 47.07
N LYS A 11 -19.39 -27.02 47.91
CA LYS A 11 -20.35 -26.47 48.90
C LYS A 11 -19.93 -25.12 49.55
N LYS A 12 -20.95 -24.35 49.98
CA LYS A 12 -20.96 -23.17 50.90
C LYS A 12 -20.64 -21.74 50.38
N GLN A 13 -21.71 -21.04 50.05
CA GLN A 13 -22.18 -19.76 50.63
C GLN A 13 -21.35 -19.01 51.73
N ARG A 14 -21.34 -17.66 51.60
CA ARG A 14 -21.49 -16.59 52.64
C ARG A 14 -20.32 -16.11 53.54
N ARG A 15 -20.18 -14.77 53.57
CA ARG A 15 -19.85 -13.80 54.68
C ARG A 15 -18.41 -13.24 54.91
N LYS A 16 -18.33 -11.90 54.73
CA LYS A 16 -17.82 -10.80 55.62
C LYS A 16 -16.31 -10.59 55.95
N ASN A 17 -15.83 -9.42 55.48
CA ASN A 17 -15.24 -8.26 56.20
C ASN A 17 -13.90 -8.31 56.99
N ALA A 18 -12.94 -7.51 56.46
CA ALA A 18 -11.78 -6.84 57.08
C ALA A 18 -11.36 -5.69 56.10
N ARG A 19 -10.88 -4.46 56.40
CA ARG A 19 -10.54 -3.66 57.63
C ARG A 19 -9.39 -4.21 58.50
N VAL A 20 -8.40 -3.43 58.97
CA VAL A 20 -8.20 -1.96 59.13
C VAL A 20 -6.74 -1.60 58.74
N ALA A 21 -6.25 -0.34 58.66
CA ALA A 21 -6.52 0.84 57.82
C ALA A 21 -5.47 1.95 58.20
N LEU A 22 -5.29 3.05 57.42
CA LEU A 22 -4.50 4.22 57.86
C LEU A 22 -4.99 5.57 57.25
N GLN A 23 -4.94 6.61 58.07
CA GLN A 23 -5.29 8.03 57.87
C GLN A 23 -3.99 8.85 57.65
N GLN A 24 -3.90 10.17 57.38
CA GLN A 24 -4.82 11.31 57.12
C GLN A 24 -4.01 12.36 56.31
N THR A 25 -4.57 13.41 55.68
CA THR A 25 -4.98 14.68 56.34
C THR A 25 -5.68 15.62 55.33
N HIS A 26 -6.62 16.44 55.82
CA HIS A 26 -7.01 17.74 55.24
C HIS A 26 -6.48 18.85 56.18
N PRO A 27 -6.45 20.14 55.75
CA PRO A 27 -7.52 21.08 56.18
C PRO A 27 -7.89 22.09 55.01
N PRO A 28 -8.77 23.13 55.18
CA PRO A 28 -10.02 23.13 54.41
C PRO A 28 -10.56 24.53 53.96
N ASP A 29 -11.87 24.60 53.73
CA ASP A 29 -12.82 25.71 54.02
C ASP A 29 -13.27 26.75 52.97
N SER A 30 -14.55 27.12 53.18
CA SER A 30 -15.38 28.20 52.61
C SER A 30 -15.90 28.09 51.16
N GLU A 31 -17.09 28.63 50.83
CA GLU A 31 -18.44 28.43 51.39
C GLU A 31 -19.51 29.07 50.45
N HIS A 32 -20.78 29.00 50.84
CA HIS A 32 -22.00 29.54 50.19
C HIS A 32 -22.55 28.68 49.03
N ALA A 33 -23.65 27.95 49.17
CA ALA A 33 -25.04 28.32 49.57
C ALA A 33 -25.90 28.77 48.37
N GLU A 34 -26.70 27.81 47.90
CA GLU A 34 -28.17 27.84 47.85
C GLU A 34 -28.90 29.11 47.39
N VAL A 35 -29.76 28.96 46.37
CA VAL A 35 -31.23 28.97 46.52
C VAL A 35 -31.83 27.95 45.52
N ASP A 36 -32.81 27.16 45.97
CA ASP A 36 -33.69 26.34 45.12
C ASP A 36 -35.08 26.99 45.06
N LEU A 37 -35.75 26.95 43.91
CA LEU A 37 -37.15 27.40 43.78
C LEU A 37 -37.85 26.80 42.54
N THR A 38 -39.07 26.31 42.75
CA THR A 38 -39.92 25.65 41.74
C THR A 38 -41.04 26.57 41.27
N GLN A 39 -41.57 26.35 40.05
CA GLN A 39 -42.96 25.91 39.83
C GLN A 39 -43.35 25.78 38.34
N GLU A 40 -44.50 25.15 38.11
CA GLU A 40 -45.17 24.90 36.82
C GLU A 40 -46.03 26.10 36.36
N ILE A 41 -46.50 26.08 35.11
CA ILE A 41 -47.84 26.57 34.71
C ILE A 41 -48.24 26.00 33.33
N LEU A 42 -49.55 25.83 33.09
CA LEU A 42 -50.16 25.23 31.90
C LEU A 42 -50.97 26.22 31.05
N SER A 43 -50.96 26.05 29.72
CA SER A 43 -52.04 26.40 28.75
C SER A 43 -51.61 25.87 27.37
N THR A 44 -52.38 25.26 26.43
CA THR A 44 -53.81 25.19 26.01
C THR A 44 -54.46 26.47 25.46
N GLU A 45 -55.30 26.43 24.40
CA GLU A 45 -55.64 25.31 23.47
C GLU A 45 -54.83 25.42 22.13
N GLN A 46 -55.30 25.43 20.87
CA GLN A 46 -56.62 25.32 20.20
C GLN A 46 -56.49 24.59 18.84
N LYS A 47 -57.51 24.61 17.97
CA LYS A 47 -57.60 23.84 16.70
C LYS A 47 -58.22 24.66 15.56
N HIS A 48 -57.81 24.36 14.32
CA HIS A 48 -58.64 24.18 13.11
C HIS A 48 -57.75 23.42 12.07
N VAL A 49 -58.17 22.44 11.25
CA VAL A 49 -59.36 22.30 10.36
C VAL A 49 -59.21 23.21 9.13
N GLU A 50 -59.22 22.77 7.86
CA GLU A 50 -59.67 21.48 7.26
C GLU A 50 -58.84 21.04 6.02
N THR A 51 -59.30 20.00 5.31
CA THR A 51 -58.69 19.36 4.12
C THR A 51 -59.09 20.00 2.78
N THR A 52 -58.29 19.78 1.72
CA THR A 52 -58.77 19.18 0.44
C THR A 52 -57.64 18.91 -0.57
N ASP A 53 -57.68 17.74 -1.22
CA ASP A 53 -57.02 17.47 -2.50
C ASP A 53 -57.94 17.87 -3.67
N VAL A 54 -57.38 18.32 -4.81
CA VAL A 54 -57.92 18.01 -6.16
C VAL A 54 -56.75 17.90 -7.16
N VAL A 55 -56.78 16.83 -7.96
CA VAL A 55 -55.88 16.60 -9.11
C VAL A 55 -56.53 17.16 -10.38
N LEU A 56 -55.76 17.76 -11.30
CA LEU A 56 -56.12 17.80 -12.73
C LEU A 56 -54.91 17.92 -13.69
N LYS A 57 -54.97 17.09 -14.74
CA LYS A 57 -54.32 17.15 -16.07
C LYS A 57 -55.45 16.79 -17.08
N PRO A 58 -55.32 16.94 -18.41
CA PRO A 58 -54.18 17.37 -19.23
C PRO A 58 -54.57 18.52 -20.21
N GLU A 59 -53.75 18.81 -21.24
CA GLU A 59 -54.15 18.54 -22.65
C GLU A 59 -53.00 18.81 -23.65
N THR A 60 -53.22 18.50 -24.94
CA THR A 60 -52.20 18.38 -25.99
C THR A 60 -52.67 19.05 -27.28
N ILE A 61 -51.81 19.84 -27.95
CA ILE A 61 -52.01 20.31 -29.33
C ILE A 61 -50.75 19.98 -30.17
N GLN A 62 -50.90 19.90 -31.49
CA GLN A 62 -50.09 19.10 -32.41
C GLN A 62 -49.78 19.88 -33.71
N GLN A 63 -48.84 19.36 -34.53
CA GLN A 63 -48.61 19.66 -35.98
C GLN A 63 -47.83 20.97 -36.32
N LEU A 64 -46.71 20.88 -37.07
CA LEU A 64 -46.52 21.07 -38.55
C LEU A 64 -46.38 22.56 -38.98
N SER A 65 -45.55 22.98 -39.96
CA SER A 65 -44.51 22.30 -40.77
C SER A 65 -43.70 23.25 -41.69
N LEU A 66 -42.46 22.84 -42.05
CA LEU A 66 -41.76 23.03 -43.35
C LEU A 66 -41.22 24.42 -43.82
N ILE A 67 -40.26 24.34 -44.77
CA ILE A 67 -39.76 25.35 -45.75
C ILE A 67 -38.91 26.51 -45.18
N THR A 68 -37.78 26.97 -45.76
CA THR A 68 -36.69 26.41 -46.62
C THR A 68 -35.36 27.17 -46.24
N ASP A 69 -34.13 26.86 -46.68
CA ASP A 69 -33.51 27.17 -47.98
C ASP A 69 -32.08 26.55 -48.14
N SER A 70 -31.55 26.62 -49.36
CA SER A 70 -30.22 26.18 -49.85
C SER A 70 -29.91 26.95 -51.16
N PRO A 71 -28.84 26.73 -51.97
CA PRO A 71 -27.60 25.95 -51.83
C PRO A 71 -26.34 26.79 -52.26
N VAL A 72 -25.50 26.27 -53.21
CA VAL A 72 -24.37 26.91 -53.96
C VAL A 72 -23.03 27.00 -53.19
N GLU A 73 -21.84 26.58 -53.67
CA GLU A 73 -21.32 25.80 -54.85
C GLU A 73 -19.85 25.39 -54.54
N ASP A 74 -19.03 24.78 -55.42
CA ASP A 74 -19.03 23.44 -56.07
C ASP A 74 -17.68 23.25 -56.85
N LYS A 75 -17.32 22.01 -57.22
CA LYS A 75 -16.27 21.46 -58.17
C LYS A 75 -15.57 20.23 -57.56
N ALA A 76 -15.45 19.02 -58.15
CA ALA A 76 -15.31 18.54 -59.55
C ALA A 76 -13.88 18.67 -60.13
N LEU A 77 -13.26 17.68 -60.83
CA LEU A 77 -13.64 16.30 -61.22
C LEU A 77 -12.38 15.46 -61.66
N ALA A 78 -12.57 14.17 -62.02
CA ALA A 78 -11.77 13.35 -62.98
C ALA A 78 -10.34 12.82 -62.62
N VAL A 79 -9.76 11.75 -63.23
CA VAL A 79 -10.25 10.41 -63.75
C VAL A 79 -9.03 9.51 -64.17
N VAL A 80 -9.25 8.21 -64.54
CA VAL A 80 -8.26 7.14 -64.98
C VAL A 80 -7.29 6.66 -63.85
N SER A 81 -6.77 5.41 -63.79
CA SER A 81 -6.64 4.33 -64.80
C SER A 81 -6.82 2.87 -64.30
N LYS A 82 -6.88 1.92 -65.26
CA LYS A 82 -7.11 0.47 -65.08
C LYS A 82 -5.83 -0.36 -64.88
N SER A 83 -5.99 -1.58 -64.35
CA SER A 83 -5.39 -2.81 -64.94
C SER A 83 -6.22 -4.06 -64.60
N GLU A 84 -6.40 -4.96 -65.59
CA GLU A 84 -7.03 -6.29 -65.45
C GLU A 84 -5.92 -7.35 -65.14
N ALA A 85 -6.07 -8.68 -65.03
CA ALA A 85 -7.16 -9.61 -65.36
C ALA A 85 -7.00 -11.01 -64.68
N SER A 86 -8.10 -11.78 -64.58
CA SER A 86 -8.15 -13.27 -64.68
C SER A 86 -7.47 -14.13 -63.57
N SER A 87 -7.76 -15.43 -63.37
CA SER A 87 -8.66 -16.40 -64.05
C SER A 87 -9.13 -17.53 -63.10
N ASN A 88 -10.27 -18.15 -63.43
CA ASN A 88 -10.70 -19.58 -63.30
C ASN A 88 -9.96 -20.55 -62.35
N GLY A 89 -10.64 -21.50 -61.67
CA GLY A 89 -12.07 -21.86 -61.77
C GLY A 89 -12.49 -23.06 -60.89
N ALA A 90 -13.58 -23.75 -61.26
CA ALA A 90 -14.15 -24.90 -60.55
C ALA A 90 -13.29 -26.19 -60.68
N VAL A 91 -13.58 -27.32 -60.02
CA VAL A 91 -14.69 -28.28 -60.29
C VAL A 91 -15.02 -29.11 -59.03
N ALA A 92 -16.23 -29.70 -58.96
CA ALA A 92 -16.71 -30.53 -57.85
C ALA A 92 -17.11 -31.97 -58.26
N ALA A 93 -16.90 -32.95 -57.38
CA ALA A 93 -17.60 -34.25 -57.24
C ALA A 93 -16.98 -35.03 -56.02
N ALA A 94 -17.60 -35.84 -55.15
CA ALA A 94 -18.98 -36.32 -54.86
C ALA A 94 -19.18 -37.87 -54.98
N VAL A 95 -19.81 -38.48 -53.96
CA VAL A 95 -20.28 -39.91 -53.84
C VAL A 95 -19.12 -40.95 -53.79
N ILE A 96 -19.11 -42.15 -53.14
CA ILE A 96 -20.07 -43.16 -52.59
C ILE A 96 -19.49 -43.70 -51.23
N VAL A 97 -20.18 -44.12 -50.13
CA VAL A 97 -21.60 -44.35 -49.70
C VAL A 97 -22.16 -45.80 -49.76
N ASP A 98 -21.81 -46.67 -48.80
CA ASP A 98 -22.53 -47.90 -48.31
C ASP A 98 -21.96 -48.30 -46.91
N ASN A 99 -22.68 -48.75 -45.86
CA ASN A 99 -23.55 -49.95 -45.60
C ASN A 99 -22.72 -51.27 -45.46
N GLU A 100 -22.94 -52.24 -44.54
CA GLU A 100 -24.03 -52.60 -43.60
C GLU A 100 -23.48 -53.03 -42.19
N LYS A 101 -24.09 -53.98 -41.44
CA LYS A 101 -25.08 -53.85 -40.33
C LYS A 101 -25.11 -55.15 -39.46
N ASN A 102 -25.83 -55.19 -38.33
CA ASN A 102 -26.16 -56.36 -37.47
C ASN A 102 -24.98 -56.99 -36.65
N ASP A 103 -25.13 -57.67 -35.49
CA ASP A 103 -26.19 -57.71 -34.47
C ASP A 103 -25.70 -58.30 -33.10
N CYS A 104 -26.55 -58.23 -32.07
CA CYS A 104 -26.58 -59.05 -30.82
C CYS A 104 -25.61 -58.78 -29.62
N MET A 105 -26.07 -59.28 -28.46
CA MET A 105 -25.60 -59.18 -27.06
C MET A 105 -25.54 -60.60 -26.43
N PRO A 106 -25.12 -60.84 -25.15
CA PRO A 106 -24.26 -60.08 -24.21
C PRO A 106 -23.09 -60.95 -23.64
N ASN A 107 -22.26 -60.42 -22.72
CA ASN A 107 -21.67 -61.17 -21.58
C ASN A 107 -20.96 -60.24 -20.56
N GLU A 108 -20.63 -60.78 -19.37
CA GLU A 108 -20.13 -60.05 -18.19
C GLU A 108 -18.60 -60.10 -17.96
N GLU A 109 -18.12 -59.37 -16.94
CA GLU A 109 -16.78 -59.36 -16.28
C GLU A 109 -15.52 -59.19 -17.17
N MET A 110 -14.71 -58.14 -16.97
CA MET A 110 -13.63 -58.14 -15.96
C MET A 110 -12.99 -56.74 -15.78
N LEU A 111 -12.30 -56.52 -14.66
CA LEU A 111 -11.50 -55.30 -14.45
C LEU A 111 -10.18 -55.35 -15.25
N SER A 112 -9.88 -54.30 -16.03
CA SER A 112 -8.49 -53.96 -16.37
C SER A 112 -8.32 -52.46 -16.63
N SER A 113 -7.08 -51.97 -16.48
CA SER A 113 -6.72 -50.55 -16.55
C SER A 113 -6.26 -50.12 -17.94
N SER A 114 -6.62 -48.91 -18.37
CA SER A 114 -5.89 -48.16 -19.40
C SER A 114 -5.72 -46.68 -19.00
N PRO A 115 -4.58 -46.03 -19.34
CA PRO A 115 -4.30 -44.64 -18.96
C PRO A 115 -4.91 -43.64 -19.95
N ARG A 116 -5.19 -42.41 -19.49
CA ARG A 116 -5.54 -41.30 -20.39
C ARG A 116 -4.34 -40.91 -21.27
N PRO A 117 -4.55 -40.44 -22.52
CA PRO A 117 -3.45 -40.11 -23.43
C PRO A 117 -2.58 -38.95 -22.92
N THR A 118 -1.27 -39.06 -23.12
CA THR A 118 -0.34 -37.93 -23.02
C THR A 118 -0.48 -37.02 -24.24
N PRO A 119 -0.56 -35.68 -24.09
CA PRO A 119 -0.56 -34.76 -25.23
C PRO A 119 0.78 -34.83 -26.01
N PRO A 120 0.76 -34.62 -27.33
CA PRO A 120 1.94 -34.81 -28.18
C PRO A 120 3.04 -33.78 -27.91
N THR A 121 4.26 -34.26 -27.65
CA THR A 121 5.38 -33.43 -27.20
C THR A 121 6.04 -32.66 -28.36
N VAL A 122 5.41 -31.58 -28.83
CA VAL A 122 5.96 -30.71 -29.88
C VAL A 122 7.17 -29.92 -29.33
N ARG A 123 8.38 -30.49 -29.47
CA ARG A 123 9.65 -29.84 -29.11
C ARG A 123 10.00 -28.66 -30.03
N ARG A 124 9.25 -27.56 -29.94
CA ARG A 124 9.59 -26.29 -30.58
C ARG A 124 10.80 -25.68 -29.86
N ARG A 125 12.00 -25.90 -30.42
CA ARG A 125 13.29 -25.42 -29.92
C ARG A 125 13.38 -23.88 -30.03
N MET A 126 12.76 -23.16 -29.10
CA MET A 126 12.79 -21.70 -29.05
C MET A 126 14.23 -21.19 -29.00
N LYS A 127 14.59 -20.30 -29.92
CA LYS A 127 15.91 -19.65 -29.95
C LYS A 127 15.99 -18.63 -28.81
N ARG A 128 17.22 -18.40 -28.31
CA ARG A 128 17.51 -17.24 -27.44
C ARG A 128 17.42 -15.95 -28.27
N ASN A 129 16.25 -15.36 -28.36
CA ASN A 129 16.08 -13.99 -28.83
C ASN A 129 16.17 -13.04 -27.61
N PRO A 130 17.07 -12.04 -27.60
CA PRO A 130 16.96 -10.90 -26.71
C PRO A 130 15.87 -9.98 -27.25
N ILE A 131 14.65 -10.05 -26.70
CA ILE A 131 13.55 -9.20 -27.15
C ILE A 131 13.67 -7.84 -26.46
N VAL A 132 14.33 -6.90 -27.15
CA VAL A 132 14.22 -5.46 -26.89
C VAL A 132 13.34 -4.87 -27.98
N SER A 133 12.03 -5.07 -27.84
CA SER A 133 11.03 -4.36 -28.64
C SER A 133 10.66 -3.05 -27.96
N ALA A 134 10.86 -1.92 -28.62
CA ALA A 134 10.18 -0.69 -28.19
C ALA A 134 8.68 -0.90 -28.32
N ILE A 135 7.94 -0.78 -27.21
CA ILE A 135 6.49 -0.94 -27.22
C ILE A 135 5.89 0.31 -27.88
N PRO A 136 5.19 0.18 -29.02
CA PRO A 136 4.56 1.33 -29.65
C PRO A 136 3.44 1.85 -28.74
N LEU A 137 3.34 3.18 -28.62
CA LEU A 137 2.18 3.81 -27.98
C LEU A 137 0.94 3.49 -28.82
N LEU A 138 0.06 2.65 -28.28
CA LEU A 138 -1.21 2.31 -28.90
C LEU A 138 -2.09 3.57 -29.01
N PRO A 139 -2.89 3.72 -30.07
CA PRO A 139 -3.87 4.80 -30.14
C PRO A 139 -4.89 4.67 -28.98
N PRO A 140 -5.37 5.78 -28.40
CA PRO A 140 -6.40 5.76 -27.38
C PRO A 140 -7.70 5.15 -27.95
N ILE A 141 -8.50 4.52 -27.09
CA ILE A 141 -9.75 3.90 -27.49
C ILE A 141 -10.74 4.98 -27.95
N GLU A 142 -11.13 4.93 -29.22
CA GLU A 142 -12.20 5.76 -29.76
C GLU A 142 -13.48 5.54 -28.94
N ASN A 143 -14.12 6.63 -28.51
CA ASN A 143 -15.25 6.69 -27.56
C ASN A 143 -14.90 6.50 -26.06
N SER A 144 -13.64 6.56 -25.64
CA SER A 144 -13.26 6.62 -24.22
C SER A 144 -13.57 7.99 -23.59
N THR A 145 -14.80 8.20 -23.12
CA THR A 145 -15.26 9.46 -22.48
C THR A 145 -14.89 9.59 -20.99
N GLY A 146 -13.85 8.88 -20.53
CA GLY A 146 -13.46 8.82 -19.11
C GLY A 146 -14.22 7.76 -18.29
N PRO A 147 -14.08 7.76 -16.95
CA PRO A 147 -14.70 6.76 -16.08
C PRO A 147 -16.23 6.76 -16.15
N PRO A 148 -16.89 5.59 -16.01
CA PRO A 148 -18.34 5.48 -16.11
C PRO A 148 -19.08 6.32 -15.05
N PRO A 149 -20.23 6.92 -15.43
CA PRO A 149 -21.05 7.68 -14.50
C PRO A 149 -21.57 6.78 -13.39
N LYS A 150 -21.77 7.37 -12.21
CA LYS A 150 -22.25 6.66 -11.02
C LYS A 150 -23.64 6.03 -11.26
N PRO A 151 -23.82 4.71 -11.08
CA PRO A 151 -25.14 4.06 -11.16
C PRO A 151 -26.02 4.44 -9.96
N ALA A 152 -27.27 3.98 -9.97
CA ALA A 152 -28.14 4.06 -8.79
C ALA A 152 -27.44 3.44 -7.55
N PRO A 153 -27.55 4.04 -6.36
CA PRO A 153 -26.99 3.47 -5.13
C PRO A 153 -27.52 2.06 -4.86
N GLY A 154 -26.69 1.21 -4.27
CA GLY A 154 -27.10 -0.14 -3.92
C GLY A 154 -28.14 -0.17 -2.81
N THR A 155 -28.88 -1.27 -2.80
CA THR A 155 -30.08 -1.55 -2.00
C THR A 155 -29.95 -2.81 -1.15
N LEU A 156 -29.03 -3.73 -1.49
CA LEU A 156 -28.84 -4.99 -0.78
C LEU A 156 -28.12 -4.81 0.58
N GLY A 157 -28.38 -5.75 1.49
CA GLY A 157 -27.79 -5.78 2.83
C GLY A 157 -28.55 -4.95 3.86
N THR A 158 -28.21 -5.15 5.13
CA THR A 158 -28.88 -4.48 6.26
C THR A 158 -28.47 -3.00 6.35
N PRO A 159 -29.39 -2.03 6.28
CA PRO A 159 -29.06 -0.61 6.45
C PRO A 159 -28.48 -0.31 7.83
N THR A 160 -27.49 0.58 7.88
CA THR A 160 -26.85 1.03 9.13
C THR A 160 -26.30 2.45 8.99
N GLN A 161 -25.74 3.00 10.07
CA GLN A 161 -25.08 4.29 10.09
C GLN A 161 -23.67 4.15 10.69
N VAL A 162 -22.72 4.93 10.17
CA VAL A 162 -21.34 4.97 10.66
C VAL A 162 -20.82 6.40 10.68
N TYR A 163 -19.96 6.71 11.64
CA TYR A 163 -19.18 7.94 11.64
C TYR A 163 -17.97 7.77 10.72
N VAL A 164 -17.64 8.80 9.96
CA VAL A 164 -16.45 8.83 9.09
C VAL A 164 -15.61 10.07 9.39
N ASN A 165 -14.28 9.93 9.36
CA ASN A 165 -13.29 10.98 9.66
C ASN A 165 -13.21 12.11 8.61
N HIS A 166 -14.31 12.38 7.92
CA HIS A 166 -14.51 13.52 7.03
C HIS A 166 -15.35 14.57 7.75
N PHE A 167 -14.89 15.81 7.74
CA PHE A 167 -15.53 16.95 8.37
C PHE A 167 -16.10 17.88 7.28
N PRO A 168 -17.37 18.30 7.32
CA PRO A 168 -17.94 19.21 6.31
C PRO A 168 -17.14 20.51 6.18
N VAL A 169 -16.97 20.99 4.94
CA VAL A 169 -16.32 22.28 4.65
C VAL A 169 -17.22 23.11 3.76
N SER A 170 -17.48 24.35 4.17
CA SER A 170 -18.14 25.38 3.36
C SER A 170 -17.13 26.41 2.91
N VAL A 171 -17.32 26.95 1.70
CA VAL A 171 -16.51 28.00 1.06
C VAL A 171 -17.48 28.86 0.25
N ALA A 172 -17.31 30.19 0.24
CA ALA A 172 -18.16 31.07 -0.56
C ALA A 172 -17.92 30.86 -2.07
N SER A 173 -18.99 30.78 -2.86
CA SER A 173 -18.97 30.42 -4.28
C SER A 173 -18.62 31.57 -5.24
N ASN A 174 -18.36 32.77 -4.73
CA ASN A 174 -18.10 33.98 -5.53
C ASN A 174 -16.65 34.49 -5.43
N ILE A 175 -15.73 33.70 -4.87
CA ILE A 175 -14.35 34.10 -4.61
C ILE A 175 -13.45 33.67 -5.76
N ILE A 176 -12.60 34.60 -6.20
CA ILE A 176 -11.60 34.37 -7.23
C ILE A 176 -10.24 34.15 -6.55
N LEU A 177 -9.56 33.07 -6.95
CA LEU A 177 -8.25 32.68 -6.48
C LEU A 177 -7.25 32.93 -7.61
N TYR A 178 -6.30 33.83 -7.38
CA TYR A 178 -5.24 34.16 -8.32
C TYR A 178 -3.99 33.34 -8.01
N GLN A 179 -3.44 32.68 -9.04
CA GLN A 179 -2.21 31.92 -8.98
C GLN A 179 -1.12 32.65 -9.76
N TYR A 180 0.03 32.86 -9.13
CA TYR A 180 1.21 33.50 -9.70
C TYR A 180 2.40 32.54 -9.69
N ASP A 181 3.21 32.60 -10.75
CA ASP A 181 4.52 31.95 -10.75
C ASP A 181 5.45 32.74 -9.83
N ALA A 182 6.18 32.05 -8.96
CA ALA A 182 7.13 32.66 -8.05
C ALA A 182 8.38 31.80 -7.83
N VAL A 183 9.49 32.45 -7.50
CA VAL A 183 10.76 31.79 -7.16
C VAL A 183 11.42 32.51 -5.99
N VAL A 184 12.05 31.74 -5.09
CA VAL A 184 12.92 32.30 -4.04
C VAL A 184 14.36 32.00 -4.44
N GLU A 185 15.19 33.04 -4.48
CA GLU A 185 16.52 33.01 -5.08
C GLU A 185 17.61 33.48 -4.10
N LYS A 186 18.83 32.99 -4.32
CA LYS A 186 20.07 33.40 -3.66
C LYS A 186 21.14 33.78 -4.71
N PRO A 187 22.14 34.61 -4.39
CA PRO A 187 23.27 34.83 -5.29
C PRO A 187 24.09 33.54 -5.45
N ASN A 188 24.57 33.27 -6.66
CA ASN A 188 25.46 32.16 -6.95
C ASN A 188 26.84 32.41 -6.35
N PHE A 189 27.38 31.40 -5.65
CA PHE A 189 28.65 31.51 -4.91
C PHE A 189 29.87 31.87 -5.79
N ARG A 190 29.88 31.43 -7.06
CA ARG A 190 30.97 31.70 -8.01
C ARG A 190 30.77 32.98 -8.81
N SER A 191 29.56 33.54 -8.82
CA SER A 191 29.18 34.71 -9.63
C SER A 191 28.02 35.45 -8.95
N PRO A 192 28.28 36.31 -7.95
CA PRO A 192 27.22 36.91 -7.12
C PRO A 192 26.17 37.74 -7.86
N ASN A 193 26.45 38.15 -9.10
CA ASN A 193 25.50 38.85 -9.97
C ASN A 193 24.43 37.91 -10.57
N ILE A 194 24.68 36.61 -10.59
CA ILE A 194 23.75 35.57 -11.04
C ILE A 194 22.95 35.08 -9.84
N TRP A 195 21.63 35.00 -9.99
CA TRP A 195 20.71 34.50 -8.96
C TRP A 195 20.24 33.08 -9.33
N GLU A 196 20.09 32.23 -8.32
CA GLU A 196 19.71 30.82 -8.48
C GLU A 196 18.62 30.39 -7.48
N GLU A 197 17.73 29.49 -7.90
CA GLU A 197 16.62 28.99 -7.07
C GLU A 197 17.14 28.31 -5.79
N VAL A 198 16.58 28.67 -4.64
CA VAL A 198 16.88 28.04 -3.34
C VAL A 198 16.29 26.61 -3.33
N PRO A 199 17.11 25.54 -3.32
CA PRO A 199 16.57 24.19 -3.53
C PRO A 199 15.64 23.74 -2.38
N SER A 200 16.03 24.05 -1.14
CA SER A 200 15.31 23.64 0.09
C SER A 200 13.95 24.32 0.22
N ARG A 201 12.86 23.56 0.06
CA ARG A 201 11.46 24.04 0.24
C ARG A 201 11.24 24.66 1.63
N ASP A 202 11.83 24.08 2.68
CA ASP A 202 11.75 24.60 4.04
C ASP A 202 12.49 25.95 4.19
N HIS A 203 13.63 26.15 3.53
CA HIS A 203 14.28 27.48 3.52
C HIS A 203 13.42 28.50 2.77
N ARG A 204 12.81 28.12 1.64
CA ARG A 204 11.87 28.97 0.89
C ARG A 204 10.68 29.38 1.75
N ARG A 205 10.03 28.42 2.43
CA ARG A 205 8.95 28.63 3.39
C ARG A 205 9.34 29.63 4.48
N ARG A 206 10.43 29.36 5.21
CA ARG A 206 10.89 30.21 6.32
C ARG A 206 11.21 31.63 5.87
N PHE A 207 11.80 31.82 4.68
CA PHE A 207 12.08 33.13 4.14
C PHE A 207 10.79 33.91 3.80
N VAL A 208 9.82 33.28 3.13
CA VAL A 208 8.52 33.91 2.83
C VAL A 208 7.75 34.25 4.12
N GLU A 209 7.81 33.41 5.15
CA GLU A 209 7.27 33.73 6.48
C GLU A 209 7.97 34.93 7.14
N LYS A 210 9.30 35.09 6.99
CA LYS A 210 10.02 36.27 7.50
C LYS A 210 9.63 37.53 6.75
N LEU A 211 9.43 37.47 5.43
CA LEU A 211 8.90 38.60 4.65
C LEU A 211 7.53 39.03 5.18
N ALA A 212 6.62 38.08 5.42
CA ALA A 212 5.30 38.37 5.99
C ALA A 212 5.37 38.93 7.43
N LYS A 213 6.26 38.41 8.28
CA LYS A 213 6.49 38.92 9.65
C LYS A 213 7.08 40.34 9.67
N ASN A 214 7.76 40.76 8.59
CA ASN A 214 8.21 42.13 8.36
C ASN A 214 7.21 42.97 7.52
N ASN A 215 5.94 42.53 7.40
CA ASN A 215 4.86 43.21 6.67
C ASN A 215 5.15 43.49 5.18
N ALA A 216 5.95 42.65 4.51
CA ALA A 216 6.31 42.85 3.09
C ALA A 216 5.15 42.67 2.09
N PHE A 217 3.98 42.19 2.53
CA PHE A 217 2.80 41.98 1.70
C PHE A 217 1.61 42.79 2.23
N ASP A 218 1.03 43.62 1.36
CA ASP A 218 -0.16 44.45 1.65
C ASP A 218 -1.49 43.74 1.30
N PHE A 219 -1.44 42.43 1.08
CA PHE A 219 -2.56 41.59 0.68
C PHE A 219 -2.45 40.18 1.29
N THR A 220 -3.57 39.47 1.43
CA THR A 220 -3.56 38.07 1.92
C THR A 220 -2.94 37.14 0.88
N TYR A 221 -1.97 36.33 1.29
CA TYR A 221 -1.24 35.40 0.44
C TYR A 221 -1.16 34.00 1.06
N TRP A 222 -0.88 32.98 0.24
CA TRP A 222 -0.37 31.68 0.68
C TRP A 222 0.56 31.09 -0.39
N TYR A 223 1.44 30.17 -0.01
CA TYR A 223 2.55 29.71 -0.86
C TYR A 223 2.69 28.18 -0.83
N ASP A 224 2.97 27.55 -1.97
CA ASP A 224 3.11 26.09 -2.10
C ASP A 224 4.47 25.53 -1.63
N GLU A 225 5.32 26.34 -1.01
CA GLU A 225 6.72 25.99 -0.67
C GLU A 225 7.58 25.63 -1.90
N GLY A 226 7.13 25.99 -3.11
CA GLY A 226 7.64 25.51 -4.40
C GLY A 226 7.74 26.64 -5.42
N LYS A 227 6.76 26.74 -6.34
CA LYS A 227 6.73 27.72 -7.44
C LYS A 227 5.41 28.47 -7.61
N CYS A 228 4.39 28.19 -6.80
CA CYS A 228 3.05 28.80 -6.91
C CYS A 228 2.75 29.68 -5.70
N PHE A 229 2.57 30.97 -5.94
CA PHE A 229 2.16 31.95 -4.94
C PHE A 229 0.72 32.38 -5.20
N TYR A 230 -0.12 32.45 -4.17
CA TYR A 230 -1.57 32.60 -4.31
C TYR A 230 -2.10 33.80 -3.55
N SER A 231 -3.19 34.41 -4.05
CA SER A 231 -3.91 35.47 -3.35
C SER A 231 -5.39 35.52 -3.78
N THR A 232 -6.25 36.10 -2.93
CA THR A 232 -7.59 36.56 -3.30
C THR A 232 -7.59 37.93 -3.97
N THR A 233 -6.48 38.68 -3.88
CA THR A 233 -6.32 40.02 -4.48
C THR A 233 -5.62 39.93 -5.83
N ASN A 234 -6.16 40.62 -6.83
CA ASN A 234 -5.55 40.69 -8.16
C ASN A 234 -4.36 41.68 -8.19
N ILE A 235 -3.16 41.21 -7.85
CA ILE A 235 -1.92 42.00 -7.92
C ILE A 235 -1.37 42.18 -9.34
N SER A 236 -2.01 41.60 -10.37
CA SER A 236 -1.55 41.62 -11.77
C SER A 236 -1.55 43.01 -12.43
N LYS A 237 -2.05 44.03 -11.74
CA LYS A 237 -1.94 45.45 -12.15
C LYS A 237 -0.58 46.08 -11.80
N ARG A 238 0.27 45.39 -11.02
CA ARG A 238 1.62 45.85 -10.68
C ARG A 238 2.60 45.45 -11.79
N GLN A 239 3.70 46.18 -11.91
CA GLN A 239 4.79 45.82 -12.82
C GLN A 239 5.53 44.58 -12.26
N PHE A 240 5.67 43.55 -13.10
CA PHE A 240 6.42 42.34 -12.77
C PHE A 240 7.86 42.40 -13.31
N PRO A 241 8.82 41.66 -12.71
CA PRO A 241 8.67 40.84 -11.50
C PRO A 241 8.59 41.69 -10.23
N LEU A 242 7.77 41.24 -9.26
CA LEU A 242 7.72 41.82 -7.93
C LEU A 242 8.80 41.17 -7.06
N ILE A 243 9.79 41.95 -6.63
CA ILE A 243 10.93 41.47 -5.85
C ILE A 243 10.77 41.91 -4.39
N TYR A 244 10.77 40.96 -3.47
CA TYR A 244 10.69 41.18 -2.03
C TYR A 244 11.97 40.67 -1.34
N THR A 245 12.60 41.53 -0.54
CA THR A 245 13.82 41.25 0.23
C THR A 245 13.60 41.60 1.71
N LEU A 246 14.36 40.98 2.61
CA LEU A 246 14.36 41.38 4.02
C LEU A 246 15.09 42.73 4.23
N PRO A 247 14.81 43.44 5.33
CA PRO A 247 15.55 44.62 5.74
C PRO A 247 17.07 44.37 5.87
N PRO A 248 17.95 45.38 5.65
CA PRO A 248 19.41 45.21 5.66
C PRO A 248 20.01 44.68 6.97
N ASP A 249 19.32 44.88 8.09
CA ASP A 249 19.65 44.35 9.43
C ASP A 249 19.40 42.84 9.56
N GLN A 250 18.52 42.26 8.73
CA GLN A 250 18.16 40.83 8.72
C GLN A 250 18.76 40.10 7.51
N ASN A 251 19.97 40.50 7.09
CA ASN A 251 20.51 40.13 5.79
C ASN A 251 20.82 38.63 5.61
N GLU A 252 19.92 37.91 4.94
CA GLU A 252 20.13 36.53 4.47
C GLU A 252 20.60 36.44 3.00
N ASN A 253 20.78 37.56 2.30
CA ASN A 253 21.04 37.63 0.85
C ASN A 253 20.03 36.81 0.00
N LEU A 254 18.76 36.76 0.43
CA LEU A 254 17.67 36.07 -0.28
C LEU A 254 16.65 37.08 -0.83
N ARG A 255 16.00 36.71 -1.94
CA ARG A 255 14.87 37.45 -2.52
C ARG A 255 13.74 36.53 -2.97
N LEU A 256 12.50 36.99 -2.89
CA LEU A 256 11.31 36.37 -3.48
C LEU A 256 10.94 37.17 -4.73
N CYS A 257 10.93 36.52 -5.88
CA CYS A 257 10.52 37.08 -7.16
C CYS A 257 9.18 36.47 -7.57
N VAL A 258 8.10 37.25 -7.53
CA VAL A 258 6.80 36.87 -8.14
C VAL A 258 6.82 37.35 -9.59
N LEU A 259 6.65 36.43 -10.53
CA LEU A 259 7.07 36.59 -11.93
C LEU A 259 5.95 37.02 -12.88
N LYS A 260 4.76 36.42 -12.76
CA LYS A 260 3.57 36.71 -13.59
C LYS A 260 2.32 36.05 -13.00
N LEU A 261 1.15 36.48 -13.46
CA LEU A 261 -0.09 35.70 -13.29
C LEU A 261 0.01 34.42 -14.13
N ALA A 262 -0.25 33.28 -13.51
CA ALA A 262 -0.22 31.96 -14.13
C ALA A 262 -1.63 31.36 -14.31
N GLY A 263 -2.60 31.74 -13.47
CA GLY A 263 -3.98 31.30 -13.60
C GLY A 263 -4.96 32.04 -12.70
N GLN A 264 -6.24 31.97 -13.05
CA GLN A 264 -7.35 32.51 -12.28
C GLN A 264 -8.41 31.41 -12.11
N TRP A 265 -8.79 31.11 -10.86
CA TRP A 265 -9.69 30.01 -10.54
C TRP A 265 -10.88 30.52 -9.71
N SER A 266 -12.11 30.15 -10.07
CA SER A 266 -13.31 30.53 -9.30
C SER A 266 -13.74 29.40 -8.36
N THR A 267 -14.08 29.74 -7.12
CA THR A 267 -14.71 28.81 -6.17
C THR A 267 -16.10 28.35 -6.61
N ALA A 268 -16.77 29.08 -7.52
CA ALA A 268 -18.04 28.66 -8.12
C ALA A 268 -17.98 27.26 -8.73
N THR A 269 -16.85 26.92 -9.35
CA THR A 269 -16.63 25.62 -10.02
C THR A 269 -16.80 24.43 -9.08
N ILE A 270 -16.53 24.60 -7.78
CA ILE A 270 -16.79 23.57 -6.75
C ILE A 270 -18.29 23.37 -6.58
N THR A 271 -19.08 24.43 -6.43
CA THR A 271 -20.54 24.34 -6.31
C THR A 271 -21.21 23.87 -7.59
N ASP A 272 -20.69 24.22 -8.76
CA ASP A 272 -21.26 23.85 -10.05
C ASP A 272 -20.95 22.39 -10.42
N TYR A 273 -19.73 21.92 -10.13
CA TYR A 273 -19.38 20.50 -10.22
C TYR A 273 -20.23 19.63 -9.28
N LEU A 274 -20.51 20.10 -8.06
CA LEU A 274 -21.39 19.39 -7.12
C LEU A 274 -22.87 19.38 -7.55
N ARG A 275 -23.31 20.32 -8.40
CA ARG A 275 -24.65 20.31 -9.04
C ARG A 275 -24.69 19.43 -10.28
N SER A 276 -23.61 19.40 -11.06
CA SER A 276 -23.48 18.67 -12.32
C SER A 276 -22.15 17.91 -12.37
N PRO A 277 -22.05 16.73 -11.73
CA PRO A 277 -20.79 15.98 -11.56
C PRO A 277 -20.15 15.42 -12.84
N ASN A 278 -20.71 15.74 -14.01
CA ASN A 278 -20.23 15.39 -15.34
C ASN A 278 -19.36 16.50 -15.97
N SER A 279 -19.20 17.67 -15.33
CA SER A 279 -18.24 18.70 -15.79
C SER A 279 -16.81 18.37 -15.35
N ASP A 280 -15.83 19.15 -15.82
CA ASP A 280 -14.44 19.03 -15.38
C ASP A 280 -14.33 19.15 -13.84
N VAL A 281 -13.51 18.27 -13.25
CA VAL A 281 -13.26 18.25 -11.81
C VAL A 281 -12.45 19.49 -11.41
N PRO A 282 -12.89 20.33 -10.45
CA PRO A 282 -12.24 21.59 -10.10
C PRO A 282 -10.99 21.41 -9.22
N ALA A 283 -10.12 20.46 -9.59
CA ALA A 283 -8.94 20.03 -8.83
C ALA A 283 -7.98 21.18 -8.51
N SER A 284 -7.79 22.13 -9.44
CA SER A 284 -6.98 23.34 -9.19
C SER A 284 -7.51 24.16 -8.03
N ALA A 285 -8.82 24.44 -7.98
CA ALA A 285 -9.42 25.23 -6.90
C ALA A 285 -9.31 24.52 -5.54
N VAL A 286 -9.54 23.20 -5.51
CA VAL A 286 -9.39 22.39 -4.28
C VAL A 286 -7.94 22.39 -3.79
N ARG A 287 -6.96 22.16 -4.67
CA ARG A 287 -5.52 22.18 -4.33
C ARG A 287 -5.06 23.53 -3.79
N ILE A 288 -5.61 24.63 -4.30
CA ILE A 288 -5.30 25.98 -3.83
C ILE A 288 -5.85 26.21 -2.41
N LEU A 289 -7.08 25.76 -2.14
CA LEU A 289 -7.69 25.82 -0.80
C LEU A 289 -6.99 24.89 0.21
N GLU A 290 -6.54 23.71 -0.24
CA GLU A 290 -5.74 22.78 0.56
C GLU A 290 -4.37 23.38 0.92
N THR A 291 -3.73 24.09 -0.02
CA THR A 291 -2.49 24.83 0.25
C THR A 291 -2.72 25.97 1.25
N LEU A 292 -3.88 26.64 1.20
CA LEU A 292 -4.28 27.63 2.20
C LEU A 292 -4.45 27.03 3.59
N LEU A 293 -5.12 25.88 3.72
CA LEU A 293 -5.24 25.16 4.99
C LEU A 293 -3.88 24.69 5.53
N LYS A 294 -2.99 24.21 4.66
CA LYS A 294 -1.60 23.91 5.03
C LYS A 294 -0.87 25.15 5.56
N GLN A 295 -0.91 26.26 4.83
CA GLN A 295 -0.28 27.53 5.22
C GLN A 295 -0.80 28.04 6.57
N ALA A 296 -2.10 27.85 6.85
CA ALA A 296 -2.74 28.27 8.09
C ALA A 296 -2.28 27.47 9.33
N LEU A 297 -1.84 26.22 9.19
CA LEU A 297 -1.38 25.39 10.30
C LEU A 297 0.10 25.57 10.67
N LEU A 298 0.93 26.14 9.79
CA LEU A 298 2.38 26.30 10.02
C LEU A 298 2.75 27.07 11.30
N PRO A 299 1.99 28.08 11.79
CA PRO A 299 2.30 28.75 13.05
C PRO A 299 2.18 27.85 14.31
N ILE A 300 1.44 26.74 14.23
CA ILE A 300 1.11 25.87 15.37
C ILE A 300 1.60 24.41 15.22
N SER A 301 2.10 24.04 14.04
CA SER A 301 2.55 22.68 13.73
C SER A 301 3.78 22.66 12.82
N HIS A 302 4.64 21.66 13.01
CA HIS A 302 5.66 21.29 12.04
C HIS A 302 5.01 20.46 10.93
N CYS A 303 5.37 20.74 9.68
CA CYS A 303 4.79 20.06 8.52
C CYS A 303 5.86 19.45 7.60
N GLU A 304 5.73 18.13 7.38
CA GLU A 304 6.47 17.34 6.39
C GLU A 304 5.49 16.83 5.32
N GLY A 305 5.61 17.30 4.09
CA GLY A 305 4.69 16.96 3.00
C GLY A 305 3.25 17.39 3.29
N SER A 306 2.39 16.43 3.62
CA SER A 306 0.98 16.61 4.04
C SER A 306 0.71 16.07 5.46
N LEU A 307 1.77 15.75 6.22
CA LEU A 307 1.68 15.39 7.63
C LEU A 307 1.99 16.60 8.51
N PHE A 308 1.21 16.75 9.57
CA PHE A 308 1.30 17.86 10.53
C PHE A 308 1.51 17.30 11.93
N TYR A 309 2.49 17.82 12.65
CA TYR A 309 2.85 17.42 14.02
C TYR A 309 2.78 18.65 14.93
N ARG A 310 2.17 18.53 16.11
CA ARG A 310 2.04 19.68 17.01
C ARG A 310 3.41 20.13 17.53
N ASN A 311 3.61 21.44 17.67
CA ASN A 311 4.85 22.03 18.20
C ASN A 311 4.99 21.88 19.73
N GLU A 312 4.68 20.70 20.29
CA GLU A 312 4.81 20.38 21.71
C GLU A 312 6.26 19.98 22.06
N PRO A 313 6.82 20.46 23.18
CA PRO A 313 8.23 20.20 23.51
C PRO A 313 8.48 18.73 23.91
N LYS A 314 7.51 18.08 24.57
CA LYS A 314 7.56 16.66 24.93
C LYS A 314 7.03 15.79 23.77
N PRO A 315 7.52 14.55 23.61
CA PRO A 315 6.91 13.56 22.73
C PRO A 315 5.68 12.90 23.38
N ASP A 316 4.81 12.30 22.58
CA ASP A 316 3.70 11.47 23.03
C ASP A 316 4.19 10.16 23.68
N VAL A 317 5.26 9.56 23.14
CA VAL A 317 5.93 8.38 23.71
C VAL A 317 7.45 8.49 23.55
N SER A 318 8.21 8.33 24.64
CA SER A 318 9.65 8.07 24.57
C SER A 318 9.90 6.55 24.51
N LEU A 319 10.69 6.09 23.55
CA LEU A 319 11.00 4.68 23.35
C LEU A 319 12.26 4.24 24.12
N PRO A 320 12.35 2.98 24.58
CA PRO A 320 13.54 2.46 25.28
C PRO A 320 14.82 2.42 24.44
N ASP A 321 14.71 2.57 23.11
CA ASP A 321 15.83 2.59 22.16
C ASP A 321 16.31 4.02 21.83
N GLY A 322 15.90 5.02 22.62
CA GLY A 322 16.36 6.41 22.53
C GLY A 322 15.62 7.27 21.51
N PHE A 323 14.58 6.74 20.86
CA PHE A 323 13.76 7.49 19.90
C PHE A 323 12.47 8.06 20.53
N GLU A 324 11.84 8.99 19.82
CA GLU A 324 10.53 9.53 20.16
C GLU A 324 9.47 9.03 19.18
N LEU A 325 8.23 8.83 19.66
CA LEU A 325 7.06 8.81 18.80
C LEU A 325 6.28 10.11 19.00
N ARG A 326 5.84 10.72 17.89
CA ARG A 326 5.03 11.95 17.88
C ARG A 326 3.73 11.72 17.11
N LEU A 327 2.61 12.11 17.72
CA LEU A 327 1.28 12.04 17.14
C LEU A 327 1.13 13.18 16.12
N GLY A 328 1.00 12.80 14.86
CA GLY A 328 0.68 13.71 13.78
C GLY A 328 -0.66 13.40 13.17
N PHE A 329 -1.07 14.23 12.21
CA PHE A 329 -2.22 13.97 11.37
C PHE A 329 -1.92 14.31 9.91
N PHE A 330 -2.45 13.48 9.03
CA PHE A 330 -2.70 13.83 7.64
C PHE A 330 -3.99 14.64 7.57
N GLN A 331 -4.01 15.64 6.70
CA GLN A 331 -5.25 16.25 6.21
C GLN A 331 -5.26 16.34 4.68
N ALA A 332 -6.44 16.23 4.07
CA ALA A 332 -6.68 16.59 2.68
C ALA A 332 -8.10 17.10 2.46
N LEU A 333 -8.30 17.95 1.45
CA LEU A 333 -9.64 18.34 0.99
C LEU A 333 -10.15 17.35 -0.06
N CYS A 334 -11.34 16.81 0.16
CA CYS A 334 -12.00 15.83 -0.71
C CYS A 334 -13.32 16.37 -1.24
N LEU A 335 -13.47 16.40 -2.57
CA LEU A 335 -14.78 16.52 -3.22
C LEU A 335 -15.52 15.18 -3.07
N THR A 336 -16.71 15.22 -2.49
CA THR A 336 -17.54 14.04 -2.23
C THR A 336 -18.98 14.31 -2.65
N GLN A 337 -19.81 13.27 -2.74
CA GLN A 337 -21.25 13.43 -2.98
C GLN A 337 -21.94 14.34 -1.95
N ALA A 338 -21.44 14.37 -0.70
CA ALA A 338 -21.92 15.25 0.36
C ALA A 338 -21.34 16.68 0.33
N GLY A 339 -20.60 17.05 -0.72
CA GLY A 339 -19.93 18.34 -0.85
C GLY A 339 -18.42 18.27 -0.58
N LEU A 340 -17.82 19.44 -0.30
CA LEU A 340 -16.42 19.54 0.10
C LEU A 340 -16.26 19.06 1.56
N THR A 341 -15.28 18.19 1.80
CA THR A 341 -14.99 17.66 3.14
C THR A 341 -13.49 17.67 3.43
N LEU A 342 -13.11 17.83 4.69
CA LEU A 342 -11.75 17.68 5.19
C LEU A 342 -11.58 16.26 5.75
N ASN A 343 -10.77 15.43 5.11
CA ASN A 343 -10.40 14.10 5.59
C ASN A 343 -9.20 14.23 6.53
N LEU A 344 -9.38 13.98 7.83
CA LEU A 344 -8.31 14.10 8.83
C LEU A 344 -8.03 12.74 9.48
N GLN A 345 -6.79 12.25 9.37
CA GLN A 345 -6.39 10.92 9.86
C GLN A 345 -5.06 10.98 10.59
N THR A 346 -5.04 10.51 11.84
CA THR A 346 -3.83 10.49 12.68
C THR A 346 -2.78 9.46 12.25
N THR A 347 -1.53 9.75 12.55
CA THR A 347 -0.37 8.86 12.41
C THR A 347 0.52 8.99 13.64
N LEU A 348 1.24 7.92 14.00
CA LEU A 348 2.23 7.94 15.08
C LEU A 348 3.60 7.63 14.48
N THR A 349 4.41 8.67 14.32
CA THR A 349 5.66 8.63 13.55
C THR A 349 6.89 8.67 14.46
N LYS A 350 7.95 7.96 14.08
CA LYS A 350 9.22 7.87 14.82
C LYS A 350 10.13 9.04 14.47
N PHE A 351 10.55 9.80 15.48
CA PHE A 351 11.44 10.94 15.39
C PHE A 351 12.73 10.72 16.17
N TYR A 352 13.81 11.38 15.76
CA TYR A 352 14.97 11.57 16.64
C TYR A 352 14.69 12.65 17.70
N PRO A 353 15.09 12.47 18.96
CA PRO A 353 15.00 13.49 20.01
C PRO A 353 15.99 14.65 19.81
N TYR A 354 15.68 15.82 20.38
CA TYR A 354 16.55 17.00 20.35
C TYR A 354 17.61 17.00 21.47
N VAL A 355 18.53 16.03 21.43
CA VAL A 355 19.57 15.80 22.46
C VAL A 355 20.99 15.82 21.86
N ASP A 356 22.01 15.89 22.73
CA ASP A 356 23.39 15.75 22.29
C ASP A 356 23.67 14.28 21.90
N VAL A 357 24.55 14.05 20.91
CA VAL A 357 24.69 12.73 20.27
C VAL A 357 25.20 11.66 21.25
N LEU A 358 26.01 12.04 22.25
CA LEU A 358 26.42 11.12 23.33
C LEU A 358 25.21 10.57 24.10
N ASP A 359 24.26 11.43 24.49
CA ASP A 359 23.11 11.04 25.33
C ASP A 359 22.20 10.06 24.58
N PHE A 360 21.97 10.32 23.28
CA PHE A 360 21.24 9.40 22.42
C PHE A 360 21.93 8.03 22.36
N ILE A 361 23.26 7.98 22.23
CA ILE A 361 24.00 6.71 22.13
C ILE A 361 23.95 5.92 23.45
N GLU A 362 24.06 6.59 24.60
CA GLU A 362 24.00 5.89 25.90
C GLU A 362 22.64 5.26 26.17
N VAL A 363 21.54 5.95 25.80
CA VAL A 363 20.18 5.38 25.86
C VAL A 363 20.00 4.26 24.83
N HIS A 364 20.39 4.48 23.56
CA HIS A 364 20.22 3.51 22.48
C HIS A 364 20.97 2.20 22.72
N LEU A 365 22.15 2.25 23.36
CA LEU A 365 22.93 1.08 23.75
C LEU A 365 22.59 0.55 25.15
N ASN A 366 21.80 1.28 25.94
CA ASN A 366 21.60 1.08 27.37
C ASN A 366 22.93 0.90 28.13
N LYS A 367 23.88 1.82 27.89
CA LYS A 367 25.29 1.69 28.30
C LYS A 367 25.94 3.06 28.49
N ASP A 368 26.57 3.25 29.65
CA ASP A 368 27.50 4.36 29.93
C ASP A 368 28.75 4.24 29.04
N ILE A 369 28.78 4.97 27.91
CA ILE A 369 29.92 5.02 26.98
C ILE A 369 31.00 5.99 27.47
N ARG A 370 30.61 6.99 28.27
CA ARG A 370 31.49 7.99 28.86
C ARG A 370 32.54 7.36 29.79
N LYS A 371 32.17 6.30 30.50
CA LYS A 371 33.02 5.52 31.41
C LYS A 371 33.60 4.25 30.78
N TYR A 372 32.82 3.51 29.99
CA TYR A 372 33.21 2.17 29.49
C TYR A 372 33.58 2.13 28.00
N GLY A 373 33.42 3.23 27.26
CA GLY A 373 33.70 3.29 25.83
C GLY A 373 32.76 2.44 24.96
N MET A 374 33.06 2.34 23.66
CA MET A 374 32.28 1.60 22.67
C MET A 374 33.10 0.48 22.02
N THR A 375 32.50 -0.70 21.89
CA THR A 375 33.07 -1.80 21.09
C THR A 375 32.81 -1.61 19.60
N ILE A 376 33.46 -2.40 18.74
CA ILE A 376 33.23 -2.36 17.28
C ILE A 376 31.75 -2.65 16.95
N ASN A 377 31.12 -3.61 17.65
CA ASN A 377 29.70 -3.93 17.50
C ASN A 377 28.78 -2.77 17.97
N ASP A 378 29.18 -2.05 19.02
CA ASP A 378 28.44 -0.86 19.47
C ASP A 378 28.46 0.25 18.40
N TYR A 379 29.61 0.49 17.76
CA TYR A 379 29.72 1.43 16.65
C TYR A 379 28.86 1.04 15.45
N GLU A 380 28.82 -0.24 15.06
CA GLU A 380 27.99 -0.69 13.92
C GLU A 380 26.48 -0.56 14.19
N LYS A 381 26.00 -0.88 15.40
CA LYS A 381 24.60 -0.63 15.80
C LYS A 381 24.24 0.85 15.69
N VAL A 382 25.05 1.72 16.31
CA VAL A 382 24.81 3.18 16.32
C VAL A 382 24.92 3.77 14.91
N LYS A 383 25.83 3.26 14.08
CA LYS A 383 25.97 3.62 12.66
C LYS A 383 24.72 3.29 11.86
N ILE A 384 24.02 2.18 12.14
CA ILE A 384 22.71 1.88 11.53
C ILE A 384 21.67 2.92 11.99
N ALA A 385 21.61 3.23 13.29
CA ALA A 385 20.63 4.16 13.87
C ALA A 385 20.81 5.64 13.45
N LEU A 386 22.05 6.13 13.35
CA LEU A 386 22.37 7.54 13.07
C LEU A 386 22.71 7.86 11.61
N ARG A 387 22.96 6.88 10.73
CA ARG A 387 23.33 7.15 9.33
C ARG A 387 22.20 7.84 8.58
N GLY A 388 22.46 9.07 8.13
CA GLY A 388 21.49 9.95 7.48
C GLY A 388 20.87 11.00 8.42
N CYS A 389 21.03 10.88 9.74
CA CYS A 389 20.62 11.88 10.70
C CYS A 389 21.40 13.19 10.49
N LYS A 390 20.72 14.32 10.53
CA LYS A 390 21.31 15.66 10.51
C LYS A 390 21.64 16.09 11.93
N ILE A 391 22.82 16.68 12.09
CA ILE A 391 23.33 17.21 13.35
C ILE A 391 23.85 18.63 13.13
N THR A 392 24.08 19.30 14.24
CA THR A 392 24.76 20.59 14.29
C THR A 392 25.77 20.61 15.44
N THR A 393 26.75 21.51 15.39
CA THR A 393 27.77 21.64 16.44
C THR A 393 27.56 22.90 17.26
N ARG A 394 27.77 22.80 18.58
CA ARG A 394 27.67 23.95 19.51
C ARG A 394 28.57 25.13 19.06
N GLN A 395 29.74 24.80 18.50
CA GLN A 395 30.73 25.76 17.98
C GLN A 395 30.27 26.58 16.77
N SER A 396 29.26 26.11 16.03
CA SER A 396 28.70 26.86 14.89
C SER A 396 27.62 27.87 15.31
N ASN A 397 27.40 28.07 16.62
CA ASN A 397 26.20 28.69 17.19
C ASN A 397 24.91 28.05 16.63
N TYR A 398 24.98 26.72 16.39
CA TYR A 398 23.96 25.91 15.75
C TYR A 398 23.60 26.26 14.29
N THR A 399 24.38 27.12 13.61
CA THR A 399 24.09 27.55 12.23
C THR A 399 24.48 26.52 11.17
N GLN A 400 25.48 25.68 11.42
CA GLN A 400 25.96 24.72 10.41
C GLN A 400 25.30 23.35 10.60
N ILE A 401 24.78 22.80 9.51
CA ILE A 401 24.07 21.52 9.46
C ILE A 401 24.90 20.49 8.70
N TYR A 402 25.22 19.41 9.38
CA TYR A 402 25.96 18.27 8.85
C TYR A 402 25.06 17.03 8.81
N GLN A 403 25.30 16.11 7.87
CA GLN A 403 24.62 14.81 7.82
C GLN A 403 25.61 13.68 8.12
N ILE A 404 25.28 12.82 9.11
CA ILE A 404 26.11 11.68 9.51
C ILE A 404 26.11 10.61 8.41
N ARG A 405 27.30 10.12 8.04
CA ARG A 405 27.48 8.99 7.12
C ARG A 405 27.96 7.71 7.81
N SER A 406 28.92 7.84 8.72
CA SER A 406 29.62 6.73 9.40
C SER A 406 30.36 7.25 10.64
N PHE A 407 31.11 6.38 11.30
CA PHE A 407 32.26 6.77 12.13
C PHE A 407 33.55 6.76 11.31
N SER A 408 34.50 7.63 11.65
CA SER A 408 35.91 7.54 11.23
C SER A 408 36.77 6.98 12.38
N ASP A 409 38.09 7.18 12.37
CA ASP A 409 38.93 6.80 13.52
C ASP A 409 38.87 7.86 14.65
N VAL A 410 39.59 7.59 15.75
CA VAL A 410 39.73 8.47 16.92
C VAL A 410 40.40 9.82 16.59
N PRO A 411 40.06 10.92 17.29
CA PRO A 411 40.58 12.27 17.04
C PRO A 411 42.10 12.39 16.86
N GLU A 412 42.87 11.64 17.65
CA GLU A 412 44.35 11.62 17.59
C GLU A 412 44.90 11.24 16.21
N ARG A 413 44.17 10.40 15.47
CA ARG A 413 44.56 9.88 14.14
C ARG A 413 43.94 10.65 12.98
N GLN A 414 43.11 11.65 13.25
CA GLN A 414 42.50 12.50 12.24
C GLN A 414 43.39 13.73 12.04
N VAL A 415 44.39 13.61 11.17
CA VAL A 415 45.38 14.66 10.86
C VAL A 415 45.01 15.38 9.58
N PHE A 416 45.10 16.72 9.57
CA PHE A 416 44.84 17.55 8.41
C PHE A 416 45.72 18.81 8.40
N ASP A 417 45.86 19.40 7.20
CA ASP A 417 46.51 20.70 7.00
C ASP A 417 45.53 21.84 7.31
N PHE A 418 45.94 22.77 8.17
CA PHE A 418 45.18 23.96 8.54
C PHE A 418 45.94 25.22 8.13
N THR A 419 45.41 25.97 7.16
CA THR A 419 45.98 27.24 6.74
C THR A 419 45.63 28.35 7.73
N LYS A 420 46.65 28.94 8.34
CA LYS A 420 46.57 30.07 9.25
C LYS A 420 47.11 31.31 8.57
N GLU A 421 46.22 32.24 8.25
CA GLU A 421 46.59 33.57 7.74
C GLU A 421 47.07 34.45 8.90
N THR A 422 48.26 35.04 8.76
CA THR A 422 48.79 36.02 9.69
C THR A 422 49.13 37.30 8.94
N HIS A 423 48.51 38.41 9.34
CA HIS A 423 48.88 39.73 8.86
C HIS A 423 50.16 40.17 9.57
N VAL A 424 51.26 40.29 8.83
CA VAL A 424 52.52 40.84 9.34
C VAL A 424 52.99 41.90 8.36
N ASN A 425 53.30 43.10 8.86
CA ASN A 425 53.77 44.24 8.06
C ASN A 425 52.91 44.58 6.83
N GLY A 426 51.59 44.40 6.94
CA GLY A 426 50.64 44.71 5.85
C GLY A 426 50.55 43.66 4.73
N GLN A 427 51.24 42.53 4.86
CA GLN A 427 51.12 41.39 3.94
C GLN A 427 50.43 40.20 4.61
N ASN A 428 49.65 39.45 3.84
CA ASN A 428 48.97 38.24 4.30
C ASN A 428 49.92 37.04 4.11
N LEU A 429 50.58 36.57 5.18
CA LEU A 429 51.32 35.32 5.14
C LEU A 429 50.39 34.16 5.53
N SER A 430 50.07 33.31 4.55
CA SER A 430 49.37 32.04 4.78
C SER A 430 50.38 30.95 5.15
N SER A 431 50.29 30.43 6.37
CA SER A 431 51.11 29.31 6.86
C SER A 431 50.27 28.04 6.98
N SER A 432 50.71 26.91 6.42
CA SER A 432 50.02 25.62 6.60
C SER A 432 50.59 24.88 7.81
N ILE A 433 49.75 24.60 8.79
CA ILE A 433 50.11 23.88 10.02
C ILE A 433 49.36 22.56 10.04
N LYS A 434 50.06 21.43 10.20
CA LYS A 434 49.42 20.14 10.42
C LYS A 434 48.97 20.00 11.85
N TYR A 435 47.70 19.68 12.04
CA TYR A 435 47.11 19.36 13.34
C TYR A 435 46.44 17.99 13.31
N ASN A 436 46.53 17.24 14.39
CA ASN A 436 45.50 16.26 14.71
C ASN A 436 44.26 16.95 15.29
N LEU A 437 43.12 16.26 15.30
CA LEU A 437 41.84 16.86 15.68
C LEU A 437 41.80 17.29 17.17
N ILE A 438 42.55 16.64 18.06
CA ILE A 438 42.69 17.07 19.47
C ILE A 438 43.42 18.42 19.55
N GLU A 439 44.54 18.54 18.84
CA GLU A 439 45.38 19.74 18.81
C GLU A 439 44.64 20.93 18.21
N TYR A 440 43.91 20.71 17.11
CA TYR A 440 43.07 21.73 16.50
C TYR A 440 42.03 22.29 17.48
N TYR A 441 41.28 21.40 18.15
CA TYR A 441 40.28 21.86 19.12
C TYR A 441 40.94 22.55 20.32
N LYS A 442 42.06 22.02 20.83
CA LYS A 442 42.79 22.59 21.97
C LYS A 442 43.41 23.96 21.67
N TYR A 443 44.08 24.12 20.54
CA TYR A 443 44.91 25.30 20.24
C TYR A 443 44.17 26.36 19.43
N GLU A 444 43.38 25.99 18.42
CA GLU A 444 42.65 26.95 17.57
C GLU A 444 41.23 27.22 18.07
N LYS A 445 40.51 26.20 18.58
CA LYS A 445 39.15 26.40 19.14
C LYS A 445 39.10 26.59 20.66
N LYS A 446 40.24 26.50 21.37
CA LYS A 446 40.37 26.60 22.84
C LYS A 446 39.49 25.63 23.65
N ILE A 447 39.16 24.48 23.07
CA ILE A 447 38.32 23.42 23.65
C ILE A 447 39.19 22.19 23.92
N LYS A 448 39.26 21.80 25.19
CA LYS A 448 39.76 20.47 25.59
C LYS A 448 38.67 19.44 25.29
N LEU A 449 39.03 18.35 24.61
CA LEU A 449 38.13 17.21 24.45
C LEU A 449 38.17 16.33 25.71
N ASP A 450 37.01 15.87 26.18
CA ASP A 450 36.88 15.04 27.38
C ASP A 450 36.80 13.54 27.07
N TYR A 451 36.32 13.15 25.88
CA TYR A 451 36.26 11.75 25.45
C TYR A 451 37.11 11.45 24.19
N PRO A 452 38.40 11.84 24.13
CA PRO A 452 39.25 11.72 22.93
C PRO A 452 39.55 10.27 22.48
N LYS A 453 39.10 9.26 23.24
CA LYS A 453 39.19 7.83 22.89
C LYS A 453 37.98 7.31 22.10
N LEU A 454 36.91 8.10 21.98
CA LEU A 454 35.77 7.78 21.11
C LEU A 454 36.11 8.11 19.65
N ARG A 455 35.55 7.36 18.69
CA ARG A 455 35.69 7.65 17.26
C ARG A 455 34.91 8.91 16.86
N CYS A 456 35.41 9.64 15.87
CA CYS A 456 34.68 10.80 15.35
C CYS A 456 33.49 10.37 14.46
N LEU A 457 32.46 11.20 14.39
CA LEU A 457 31.43 11.11 13.36
C LEU A 457 32.02 11.57 12.03
N GLN A 458 31.92 10.74 11.00
CA GLN A 458 32.18 11.14 9.61
C GLN A 458 30.89 11.70 9.01
N CYS A 459 30.89 12.99 8.71
CA CYS A 459 29.75 13.75 8.23
C CYS A 459 30.05 14.49 6.93
N TYR A 460 29.03 15.06 6.31
CA TYR A 460 29.16 16.00 5.18
C TYR A 460 28.30 17.23 5.45
N PHE A 461 28.61 18.38 4.86
CA PHE A 461 27.67 19.50 4.86
C PHE A 461 26.42 19.12 4.06
N LEU A 462 25.24 19.62 4.46
CA LEU A 462 23.98 19.26 3.80
C LEU A 462 23.94 19.60 2.30
N HIS A 463 24.77 20.56 1.86
CA HIS A 463 24.86 21.05 0.48
C HIS A 463 26.17 20.69 -0.24
N GLU A 464 27.15 20.07 0.44
CA GLU A 464 28.45 19.71 -0.13
C GLU A 464 28.86 18.30 0.31
N ARG A 465 28.90 17.35 -0.64
CA ARG A 465 29.10 15.91 -0.37
C ARG A 465 30.48 15.37 -0.73
N HIS A 466 31.39 16.22 -1.21
CA HIS A 466 32.70 15.78 -1.73
C HIS A 466 33.81 15.78 -0.66
N ASP A 467 33.62 16.52 0.43
CA ASP A 467 34.63 16.74 1.48
C ASP A 467 34.09 16.24 2.84
N PRO A 468 34.57 15.10 3.37
CA PRO A 468 34.10 14.54 4.63
C PRO A 468 34.65 15.32 5.83
N LYS A 469 33.74 15.72 6.74
CA LYS A 469 34.09 16.40 8.00
C LYS A 469 34.06 15.43 9.17
N HIS A 470 35.09 15.52 10.01
CA HIS A 470 35.34 14.61 11.13
C HIS A 470 35.07 15.36 12.45
N LEU A 471 33.98 14.97 13.14
CA LEU A 471 33.45 15.71 14.29
C LEU A 471 33.46 14.84 15.56
N PRO A 472 34.05 15.29 16.68
CA PRO A 472 33.95 14.59 17.96
C PRO A 472 32.49 14.50 18.42
N ILE A 473 32.06 13.31 18.88
CA ILE A 473 30.66 13.02 19.24
C ILE A 473 30.16 14.01 20.32
N GLU A 474 31.01 14.33 21.29
CA GLU A 474 30.73 15.23 22.42
C GLU A 474 30.38 16.68 22.04
N LEU A 475 30.70 17.11 20.81
CA LEU A 475 30.45 18.47 20.31
C LEU A 475 29.18 18.57 19.45
N CYS A 476 28.51 17.44 19.21
CA CYS A 476 27.43 17.29 18.24
C CYS A 476 26.06 17.16 18.91
N ARG A 477 25.05 17.84 18.35
CA ARG A 477 23.65 17.76 18.75
C ARG A 477 22.75 17.33 17.60
N ILE A 478 21.79 16.46 17.88
CA ILE A 478 20.78 16.04 16.91
C ILE A 478 19.78 17.17 16.69
N LEU A 479 19.40 17.43 15.45
CA LEU A 479 18.37 18.43 15.12
C LEU A 479 16.95 17.86 15.35
N GLN A 480 16.04 18.70 15.85
CA GLN A 480 14.63 18.36 16.02
C GLN A 480 13.95 18.15 14.65
N TRP A 481 12.75 17.55 14.66
CA TRP A 481 11.88 17.38 13.48
C TRP A 481 12.51 16.55 12.36
N GLN A 482 13.20 15.47 12.75
CA GLN A 482 13.73 14.48 11.82
C GLN A 482 13.02 13.14 12.00
N GLU A 483 12.28 12.71 10.98
CA GLU A 483 11.69 11.37 10.92
C GLU A 483 12.80 10.32 10.75
N CYS A 484 12.65 9.19 11.45
CA CYS A 484 13.59 8.08 11.37
C CYS A 484 13.07 7.03 10.37
N GLU A 485 13.39 7.21 9.08
CA GLU A 485 13.04 6.30 7.97
C GLU A 485 13.56 4.85 8.17
N ARG A 486 14.53 4.63 9.07
CA ARG A 486 15.27 3.37 9.22
C ARG A 486 14.95 2.71 10.57
N GLU A 487 14.57 1.45 10.51
CA GLU A 487 14.27 0.64 11.68
C GLU A 487 14.90 -0.75 11.55
N SER A 488 15.63 -1.19 12.57
CA SER A 488 15.88 -2.61 12.78
C SER A 488 14.58 -3.35 13.11
N ALA A 489 14.59 -4.67 12.94
CA ALA A 489 13.44 -5.51 13.31
C ALA A 489 13.07 -5.43 14.80
N SER A 490 13.97 -4.93 15.66
CA SER A 490 13.72 -4.60 17.07
C SER A 490 12.87 -3.33 17.21
N GLU A 491 13.36 -2.22 16.66
CA GLU A 491 12.70 -0.90 16.72
C GLU A 491 11.32 -0.94 16.06
N GLN A 492 11.21 -1.63 14.92
CA GLN A 492 9.94 -1.80 14.22
C GLN A 492 8.88 -2.49 15.11
N ARG A 493 9.27 -3.47 15.93
CA ARG A 493 8.38 -4.12 16.91
C ARG A 493 8.04 -3.20 18.08
N ASN A 494 9.02 -2.45 18.60
CA ASN A 494 8.82 -1.47 19.67
C ASN A 494 7.80 -0.41 19.23
N ARG A 495 7.94 0.14 18.02
CA ARG A 495 6.98 1.07 17.44
C ARG A 495 5.62 0.43 17.19
N GLN A 496 5.56 -0.78 16.61
CA GLN A 496 4.29 -1.49 16.35
C GLN A 496 3.48 -1.75 17.62
N SER A 497 4.12 -2.00 18.77
CA SER A 497 3.39 -2.21 20.04
C SER A 497 2.66 -0.94 20.55
N HIS A 498 3.10 0.25 20.13
CA HIS A 498 2.49 1.54 20.48
C HIS A 498 1.63 2.15 19.34
N SER A 499 1.96 1.85 18.07
CA SER A 499 1.38 2.52 16.88
C SER A 499 0.13 1.85 16.31
N ILE A 500 -0.51 0.93 17.04
CA ILE A 500 -1.74 0.24 16.59
C ILE A 500 -2.90 0.61 17.54
N PRO A 501 -3.43 1.85 17.46
CA PRO A 501 -4.51 2.32 18.33
C PRO A 501 -5.82 1.57 18.06
N THR A 502 -6.62 1.40 19.12
CA THR A 502 -8.00 0.89 19.05
C THR A 502 -8.91 1.85 18.25
N PRO A 503 -10.11 1.42 17.82
CA PRO A 503 -11.08 2.32 17.19
C PRO A 503 -11.37 3.57 18.04
N GLU A 504 -11.61 3.38 19.34
CA GLU A 504 -11.85 4.43 20.32
C GLU A 504 -10.64 5.38 20.49
N GLN A 505 -9.43 4.83 20.62
CA GLN A 505 -8.23 5.67 20.70
C GLN A 505 -8.07 6.50 19.43
N ARG A 506 -8.17 5.88 18.24
CA ARG A 506 -8.05 6.59 16.96
C ARG A 506 -9.13 7.66 16.76
N TYR A 507 -10.37 7.39 17.16
CA TYR A 507 -11.46 8.37 17.12
C TYR A 507 -11.13 9.59 18.01
N ARG A 508 -10.68 9.32 19.25
CA ARG A 508 -10.27 10.36 20.21
C ARG A 508 -9.07 11.16 19.70
N ASP A 509 -8.08 10.49 19.11
CA ASP A 509 -6.89 11.13 18.54
C ASP A 509 -7.26 12.05 17.38
N ILE A 510 -8.13 11.62 16.46
CA ILE A 510 -8.58 12.44 15.32
C ILE A 510 -9.35 13.68 15.80
N MET A 511 -10.30 13.52 16.74
CA MET A 511 -11.04 14.66 17.30
C MET A 511 -10.14 15.61 18.11
N SER A 512 -9.10 15.08 18.77
CA SER A 512 -8.06 15.87 19.45
C SER A 512 -7.19 16.65 18.45
N SER A 513 -6.78 16.01 17.34
CA SER A 513 -6.02 16.64 16.27
C SER A 513 -6.81 17.76 15.58
N LEU A 514 -8.07 17.53 15.24
CA LEU A 514 -8.96 18.52 14.64
C LEU A 514 -9.14 19.76 15.55
N LYS A 515 -9.36 19.56 16.85
CA LYS A 515 -9.45 20.67 17.82
C LYS A 515 -8.12 21.44 17.92
N SER A 516 -6.98 20.75 17.80
CA SER A 516 -5.67 21.42 17.73
C SER A 516 -5.39 22.15 16.41
N CYS A 517 -6.18 21.95 15.35
CA CYS A 517 -6.09 22.75 14.12
C CYS A 517 -6.66 24.18 14.28
N GLN A 518 -7.54 24.40 15.27
CA GLN A 518 -8.06 25.73 15.62
C GLN A 518 -8.68 26.53 14.46
N TYR A 519 -9.30 25.89 13.45
CA TYR A 519 -9.79 26.56 12.22
C TYR A 519 -10.72 27.75 12.43
N ARG A 520 -11.44 27.77 13.55
CA ARG A 520 -12.39 28.84 13.94
C ARG A 520 -11.76 29.93 14.83
N ALA A 521 -10.44 29.88 15.09
CA ALA A 521 -9.71 30.78 16.00
C ALA A 521 -8.33 31.23 15.45
N PRO A 522 -7.74 32.32 15.97
CA PRO A 522 -6.34 32.65 15.69
C PRO A 522 -5.41 31.50 16.15
N PRO A 523 -4.32 31.20 15.42
CA PRO A 523 -3.76 31.98 14.31
C PRO A 523 -4.27 31.61 12.91
N THR A 524 -5.11 30.58 12.76
CA THR A 524 -5.51 30.06 11.44
C THR A 524 -6.63 30.88 10.78
N LEU A 525 -7.53 31.43 11.60
CA LEU A 525 -8.74 32.14 11.21
C LEU A 525 -8.58 33.26 10.16
N PRO A 526 -7.49 34.07 10.11
CA PRO A 526 -7.34 35.11 9.09
C PRO A 526 -7.32 34.56 7.66
N LEU A 527 -6.62 33.45 7.42
CA LEU A 527 -6.57 32.81 6.11
C LEU A 527 -7.90 32.16 5.75
N CYS A 528 -8.52 31.45 6.70
CA CYS A 528 -9.86 30.88 6.52
C CYS A 528 -10.90 31.95 6.17
N LYS A 529 -10.89 33.11 6.87
CA LYS A 529 -11.77 34.24 6.58
C LYS A 529 -11.56 34.86 5.19
N ALA A 530 -10.33 34.92 4.69
CA ALA A 530 -10.04 35.51 3.38
C ALA A 530 -10.73 34.79 2.21
N VAL A 531 -10.96 33.47 2.34
CA VAL A 531 -11.74 32.65 1.40
C VAL A 531 -13.12 32.26 1.93
N GLN A 532 -13.56 32.87 3.03
CA GLN A 532 -14.81 32.55 3.75
C GLN A 532 -15.00 31.03 4.00
N LEU A 533 -13.90 30.32 4.27
CA LEU A 533 -13.89 28.89 4.52
C LEU A 533 -14.23 28.59 5.98
N SER A 534 -15.16 27.66 6.21
CA SER A 534 -15.47 27.10 7.52
C SER A 534 -15.47 25.59 7.48
N VAL A 535 -14.65 24.97 8.34
CA VAL A 535 -14.67 23.53 8.64
C VAL A 535 -15.63 23.32 9.81
N ASP A 536 -16.44 22.25 9.80
CA ASP A 536 -17.21 21.86 10.98
C ASP A 536 -16.41 20.93 11.90
N ASP A 537 -15.89 21.50 12.98
CA ASP A 537 -14.96 20.88 13.93
C ASP A 537 -15.62 20.24 15.16
N LYS A 538 -16.96 20.10 15.14
CA LYS A 538 -17.76 19.53 16.21
C LYS A 538 -17.57 18.02 16.35
N GLU A 539 -17.94 17.28 15.32
CA GLU A 539 -17.99 15.81 15.29
C GLU A 539 -17.68 15.27 13.89
N MET A 540 -17.36 13.98 13.80
CA MET A 540 -17.23 13.27 12.53
C MET A 540 -18.56 13.24 11.79
N LYS A 541 -18.55 13.31 10.45
CA LYS A 541 -19.79 13.18 9.67
C LYS A 541 -20.41 11.80 9.89
N LEU A 542 -21.67 11.76 10.33
CA LEU A 542 -22.50 10.56 10.33
C LEU A 542 -23.04 10.33 8.90
N ILE A 543 -22.94 9.09 8.41
CA ILE A 543 -23.33 8.71 7.05
C ILE A 543 -24.15 7.42 7.03
N LYS A 544 -24.86 7.20 5.91
CA LYS A 544 -25.57 5.93 5.64
C LYS A 544 -24.59 4.87 5.11
N ALA A 545 -24.82 3.63 5.51
CA ALA A 545 -24.08 2.46 5.04
C ALA A 545 -25.02 1.23 4.95
N ARG A 546 -24.57 0.15 4.34
CA ARG A 546 -25.26 -1.15 4.31
C ARG A 546 -24.29 -2.25 4.71
N ILE A 547 -24.78 -3.34 5.31
CA ILE A 547 -23.98 -4.54 5.61
C ILE A 547 -24.48 -5.68 4.73
N LEU A 548 -23.69 -6.05 3.72
CA LEU A 548 -23.97 -7.17 2.83
C LEU A 548 -23.85 -8.51 3.57
N ASP A 549 -24.75 -9.43 3.24
CA ASP A 549 -24.68 -10.81 3.73
C ASP A 549 -23.48 -11.57 3.11
N PRO A 550 -22.84 -12.49 3.86
CA PRO A 550 -21.72 -13.27 3.35
C PRO A 550 -22.15 -14.35 2.36
N PRO A 551 -21.26 -14.83 1.47
CA PRO A 551 -21.60 -15.81 0.44
C PRO A 551 -21.92 -17.19 0.99
N VAL A 552 -22.66 -17.98 0.21
CA VAL A 552 -22.81 -19.42 0.45
C VAL A 552 -21.50 -20.14 0.11
N ILE A 553 -21.08 -21.05 0.99
CA ILE A 553 -19.89 -21.89 0.81
C ILE A 553 -20.34 -23.32 0.52
N ASN A 554 -20.01 -23.83 -0.67
CA ASN A 554 -20.54 -25.11 -1.17
C ASN A 554 -19.90 -26.37 -0.51
N ASN A 555 -19.08 -26.18 0.53
CA ASN A 555 -18.55 -27.25 1.37
C ASN A 555 -19.54 -27.62 2.49
N ASN A 556 -20.45 -28.57 2.25
CA ASN A 556 -21.13 -29.39 3.28
C ASN A 556 -21.50 -28.65 4.60
N ASN A 557 -22.34 -27.61 4.52
CA ASN A 557 -22.79 -26.79 5.65
C ASN A 557 -21.65 -26.06 6.40
N ALA A 558 -20.63 -25.56 5.69
CA ALA A 558 -19.65 -24.64 6.24
C ALA A 558 -20.29 -23.29 6.55
N GLU A 559 -20.19 -22.86 7.82
CA GLU A 559 -20.77 -21.60 8.30
C GLU A 559 -19.74 -20.47 8.22
N ILE A 560 -20.20 -19.26 7.86
CA ILE A 560 -19.43 -18.02 8.00
C ILE A 560 -19.85 -17.28 9.27
N THR A 561 -18.89 -16.93 10.11
CA THR A 561 -19.15 -16.15 11.34
C THR A 561 -18.19 -14.97 11.40
N MET A 562 -18.70 -13.73 11.34
CA MET A 562 -17.89 -12.49 11.30
C MET A 562 -16.73 -12.57 10.29
N GLY A 563 -17.02 -13.03 9.08
CA GLY A 563 -16.06 -13.19 7.99
C GLY A 563 -15.17 -14.45 8.08
N ARG A 564 -15.29 -15.31 9.10
CA ARG A 564 -14.51 -16.57 9.21
C ARG A 564 -15.29 -17.78 8.69
N ILE A 565 -14.68 -18.54 7.78
CA ILE A 565 -15.21 -19.78 7.18
C ILE A 565 -14.84 -20.98 8.07
N ASN A 566 -15.84 -21.68 8.60
CA ASN A 566 -15.64 -22.89 9.41
C ASN A 566 -15.81 -24.17 8.55
N LEU A 567 -14.72 -24.64 7.91
CA LEU A 567 -14.73 -25.76 6.94
C LEU A 567 -15.10 -27.17 7.50
N LYS A 568 -15.33 -27.31 8.82
CA LYS A 568 -15.70 -28.59 9.48
C LYS A 568 -14.80 -29.81 9.11
N GLY A 569 -13.54 -29.56 8.72
CA GLY A 569 -12.50 -30.57 8.54
C GLY A 569 -12.35 -31.20 7.15
N ARG A 570 -12.88 -30.61 6.06
CA ARG A 570 -12.69 -31.13 4.69
C ARG A 570 -12.38 -30.02 3.66
N PHE A 571 -11.64 -30.38 2.62
CA PHE A 571 -11.43 -29.58 1.41
C PHE A 571 -12.34 -30.08 0.28
N VAL A 572 -12.62 -29.23 -0.72
CA VAL A 572 -13.46 -29.57 -1.89
C VAL A 572 -12.78 -30.65 -2.74
N ALA A 573 -11.54 -30.38 -3.18
CA ALA A 573 -10.71 -31.26 -3.98
C ALA A 573 -9.32 -31.36 -3.34
N PRO A 574 -9.11 -32.31 -2.40
CA PRO A 574 -7.81 -32.53 -1.78
C PRO A 574 -6.86 -33.26 -2.76
N PHE A 575 -5.66 -32.71 -2.95
CA PHE A 575 -4.60 -33.34 -3.72
C PHE A 575 -3.98 -34.50 -2.93
N LYS A 576 -3.81 -35.67 -3.58
CA LYS A 576 -3.22 -36.86 -2.96
C LYS A 576 -1.69 -36.78 -2.96
N ILE A 577 -1.13 -36.50 -1.79
CA ILE A 577 0.32 -36.46 -1.56
C ILE A 577 0.83 -37.89 -1.35
N THR A 578 1.54 -38.43 -2.33
CA THR A 578 2.21 -39.73 -2.24
C THR A 578 3.66 -39.61 -1.76
N SER A 579 4.37 -38.51 -2.10
CA SER A 579 5.80 -38.34 -1.83
C SER A 579 6.17 -36.97 -1.29
N ILE A 580 6.67 -36.92 -0.05
CA ILE A 580 7.07 -35.71 0.67
C ILE A 580 8.46 -35.86 1.33
N THR A 581 9.21 -34.77 1.40
CA THR A 581 10.40 -34.67 2.25
C THR A 581 10.30 -33.50 3.22
N PHE A 582 10.55 -33.76 4.50
CA PHE A 582 10.86 -32.74 5.50
C PHE A 582 12.37 -32.53 5.54
N VAL A 583 12.84 -31.34 5.22
CA VAL A 583 14.27 -30.96 5.23
C VAL A 583 14.49 -29.89 6.28
N TYR A 584 15.37 -30.14 7.24
CA TYR A 584 15.85 -29.12 8.17
C TYR A 584 17.14 -28.49 7.65
N PHE A 585 17.15 -27.16 7.56
CA PHE A 585 18.30 -26.34 7.21
C PHE A 585 18.79 -25.63 8.48
N GLY A 586 20.02 -25.92 8.89
CA GLY A 586 20.61 -25.38 10.11
C GLY A 586 22.09 -25.74 10.25
N PRO A 587 22.73 -25.37 11.37
CA PRO A 587 24.19 -25.45 11.52
C PRO A 587 24.76 -26.88 11.41
N ILE A 588 26.08 -26.99 11.24
CA ILE A 588 26.83 -28.25 11.42
C ILE A 588 26.84 -28.63 12.91
N VAL A 589 25.71 -29.13 13.41
CA VAL A 589 25.58 -29.79 14.72
C VAL A 589 25.00 -31.17 14.45
N SER A 590 25.88 -32.17 14.43
CA SER A 590 25.52 -33.58 14.25
C SER A 590 25.97 -34.37 15.48
N PRO A 591 25.07 -35.12 16.15
CA PRO A 591 23.64 -35.23 15.88
C PRO A 591 22.87 -33.94 16.21
N LEU A 592 21.69 -33.79 15.60
CA LEU A 592 20.76 -32.69 15.92
C LEU A 592 20.36 -32.75 17.41
N PRO A 593 20.38 -31.64 18.16
CA PRO A 593 20.03 -31.63 19.59
C PRO A 593 18.67 -32.27 19.88
N ALA A 594 18.60 -33.13 20.89
CA ALA A 594 17.43 -33.95 21.17
C ALA A 594 16.09 -33.17 21.26
N PRO A 595 16.01 -31.99 21.90
CA PRO A 595 14.76 -31.21 21.92
C PRO A 595 14.30 -30.73 20.54
N LYS A 596 15.24 -30.35 19.64
CA LYS A 596 14.90 -29.98 18.26
C LYS A 596 14.36 -31.19 17.49
N LYS A 597 15.02 -32.35 17.64
CA LYS A 597 14.58 -33.60 17.01
C LYS A 597 13.18 -34.00 17.47
N GLU A 598 12.94 -34.04 18.78
CA GLU A 598 11.65 -34.41 19.36
C GLU A 598 10.50 -33.51 18.87
N LEU A 599 10.72 -32.19 18.80
CA LEU A 599 9.73 -31.25 18.29
C LEU A 599 9.44 -31.47 16.79
N MET A 600 10.46 -31.74 15.99
CA MET A 600 10.29 -32.09 14.57
C MET A 600 9.50 -33.40 14.40
N GLU A 601 9.72 -34.39 15.25
CA GLU A 601 9.03 -35.69 15.16
C GLU A 601 7.55 -35.57 15.60
N LYS A 602 7.26 -34.76 16.63
CA LYS A 602 5.89 -34.37 16.99
C LYS A 602 5.19 -33.61 15.86
N PHE A 603 5.89 -32.65 15.23
CA PHE A 603 5.35 -31.90 14.09
C PHE A 603 5.01 -32.79 12.88
N VAL A 604 5.91 -33.67 12.45
CA VAL A 604 5.65 -34.60 11.33
C VAL A 604 4.49 -35.55 11.66
N THR A 605 4.37 -35.98 12.92
CA THR A 605 3.26 -36.84 13.36
C THR A 605 1.90 -36.13 13.29
N SER A 606 1.80 -34.89 13.81
CA SER A 606 0.59 -34.06 13.67
C SER A 606 0.29 -33.73 12.20
N PHE A 607 1.31 -33.43 11.40
CA PHE A 607 1.14 -33.16 9.97
C PHE A 607 0.52 -34.37 9.25
N ASN A 608 1.06 -35.57 9.42
CA ASN A 608 0.56 -36.77 8.74
C ASN A 608 -0.88 -37.13 9.20
N LYS A 609 -1.18 -36.96 10.49
CA LYS A 609 -2.53 -37.07 11.06
C LYS A 609 -3.51 -36.10 10.39
N MET A 610 -3.16 -34.81 10.33
CA MET A 610 -4.04 -33.79 9.74
C MET A 610 -4.15 -33.90 8.22
N ALA A 611 -3.08 -34.29 7.52
CA ALA A 611 -3.10 -34.58 6.09
C ALA A 611 -4.05 -35.75 5.76
N THR A 612 -4.10 -36.76 6.63
CA THR A 612 -5.06 -37.86 6.51
C THR A 612 -6.49 -37.40 6.80
N ALA A 613 -6.71 -36.57 7.84
CA ALA A 613 -8.04 -36.03 8.17
C ALA A 613 -8.61 -35.16 7.03
N PHE A 614 -7.79 -34.28 6.43
CA PHE A 614 -8.15 -33.47 5.26
C PHE A 614 -8.09 -34.23 3.92
N ARG A 615 -7.84 -35.55 3.93
CA ARG A 615 -7.81 -36.47 2.75
C ARG A 615 -6.72 -36.21 1.71
N LEU A 616 -5.61 -35.57 2.09
CA LEU A 616 -4.39 -35.48 1.28
C LEU A 616 -3.52 -36.74 1.41
N GLY A 617 -3.65 -37.48 2.52
CA GLY A 617 -3.02 -38.77 2.74
C GLY A 617 -3.88 -39.97 2.29
N PRO A 618 -3.41 -41.22 2.47
CA PRO A 618 -2.17 -41.59 3.17
C PRO A 618 -0.91 -41.29 2.35
N ILE A 619 0.10 -40.74 3.02
CA ILE A 619 1.40 -40.41 2.42
C ILE A 619 2.24 -41.69 2.38
N GLN A 620 2.63 -42.13 1.18
CA GLN A 620 3.34 -43.40 0.96
C GLN A 620 4.84 -43.25 1.28
N THR A 621 5.47 -42.18 0.78
CA THR A 621 6.89 -41.87 1.00
C THR A 621 7.00 -40.59 1.82
N CYS A 622 7.34 -40.73 3.10
CA CYS A 622 7.59 -39.61 4.02
C CYS A 622 9.05 -39.64 4.48
N THR A 623 9.89 -38.82 3.85
CA THR A 623 11.34 -38.77 4.15
C THR A 623 11.69 -37.59 5.07
N LYS A 624 12.73 -37.78 5.89
CA LYS A 624 13.35 -36.73 6.72
C LYS A 624 14.81 -36.58 6.25
N ASP A 625 15.31 -35.35 6.11
CA ASP A 625 16.71 -35.08 5.77
C ASP A 625 17.22 -33.82 6.49
N VAL A 626 18.54 -33.68 6.60
CA VAL A 626 19.22 -32.53 7.22
C VAL A 626 20.24 -31.97 6.25
N VAL A 627 20.08 -30.69 5.89
CA VAL A 627 21.07 -29.94 5.12
C VAL A 627 21.82 -29.05 6.09
N HIS A 628 23.11 -29.36 6.29
CA HIS A 628 23.98 -28.55 7.12
C HIS A 628 24.41 -27.27 6.39
N ILE A 629 24.34 -26.16 7.10
CA ILE A 629 24.66 -24.80 6.65
C ILE A 629 25.79 -24.25 7.56
N VAL A 630 26.69 -23.45 7.01
CA VAL A 630 27.88 -22.92 7.70
C VAL A 630 27.73 -21.42 7.99
N GLU A 631 27.96 -21.00 9.25
CA GLU A 631 27.89 -19.61 9.71
C GLU A 631 29.16 -18.82 9.35
N ASN A 632 29.36 -18.53 8.06
CA ASN A 632 30.28 -17.50 7.55
C ASN A 632 29.91 -17.09 6.12
N GLU A 633 30.10 -15.82 5.75
CA GLU A 633 29.88 -15.30 4.39
C GLU A 633 30.77 -16.03 3.36
N GLU A 634 32.01 -16.36 3.73
CA GLU A 634 32.97 -17.14 2.93
C GLU A 634 32.50 -18.56 2.54
N ASN A 635 31.38 -19.03 3.11
CA ASN A 635 30.82 -20.35 2.82
C ASN A 635 29.48 -20.29 2.06
N HIS A 636 29.08 -19.11 1.55
CA HIS A 636 27.82 -18.95 0.80
C HIS A 636 27.69 -19.97 -0.34
N ASP A 637 28.70 -20.11 -1.20
CA ASP A 637 28.69 -21.05 -2.33
C ASP A 637 28.56 -22.53 -1.91
N LYS A 638 29.13 -22.89 -0.74
CA LYS A 638 29.02 -24.25 -0.19
C LYS A 638 27.59 -24.50 0.31
N ASN A 639 26.97 -23.50 0.93
CA ASN A 639 25.57 -23.53 1.33
C ASN A 639 24.65 -23.62 0.09
N LEU A 640 24.93 -22.88 -0.99
CA LEU A 640 24.22 -23.02 -2.28
C LEU A 640 24.36 -24.41 -2.88
N ALA A 641 25.59 -24.94 -2.97
CA ALA A 641 25.86 -26.27 -3.51
C ALA A 641 25.14 -27.39 -2.71
N ALA A 642 25.04 -27.25 -1.39
CA ALA A 642 24.27 -28.16 -0.54
C ALA A 642 22.76 -28.12 -0.83
N ILE A 643 22.18 -26.92 -1.04
CA ILE A 643 20.78 -26.76 -1.43
C ILE A 643 20.53 -27.37 -2.82
N ASN A 644 21.37 -27.05 -3.82
CA ASN A 644 21.28 -27.59 -5.19
C ASN A 644 21.33 -29.13 -5.18
N THR A 645 22.28 -29.71 -4.43
CA THR A 645 22.43 -31.17 -4.27
C THR A 645 21.20 -31.80 -3.63
N CYS A 646 20.60 -31.14 -2.63
CA CYS A 646 19.36 -31.58 -2.00
C CYS A 646 18.20 -31.63 -3.01
N PHE A 647 17.99 -30.57 -3.79
CA PHE A 647 16.88 -30.50 -4.75
C PHE A 647 17.04 -31.45 -5.94
N SER A 648 18.23 -31.58 -6.54
CA SER A 648 18.47 -32.59 -7.60
C SER A 648 18.26 -34.03 -7.11
N ARG A 649 18.51 -34.30 -5.81
CA ARG A 649 18.15 -35.60 -5.22
C ARG A 649 16.62 -35.79 -5.15
N ARG A 650 15.83 -34.75 -4.88
CA ARG A 650 14.35 -34.81 -4.82
C ARG A 650 13.69 -34.96 -6.18
N GLU A 651 14.22 -34.28 -7.19
CA GLU A 651 13.86 -34.43 -8.60
C GLU A 651 13.96 -35.91 -9.02
N LYS A 652 15.14 -36.51 -8.82
CA LYS A 652 15.40 -37.94 -9.11
C LYS A 652 14.54 -38.89 -8.28
N GLN A 653 14.13 -38.48 -7.07
CA GLN A 653 13.20 -39.22 -6.20
C GLN A 653 11.71 -38.98 -6.52
N LYS A 654 11.38 -38.17 -7.54
CA LYS A 654 10.00 -37.75 -7.89
C LYS A 654 9.21 -37.24 -6.67
N CYS A 655 9.86 -36.45 -5.82
CA CYS A 655 9.22 -35.84 -4.66
C CYS A 655 8.24 -34.75 -5.12
N GLN A 656 7.01 -34.77 -4.59
CA GLN A 656 5.99 -33.78 -4.95
C GLN A 656 6.13 -32.48 -4.15
N LEU A 657 6.64 -32.57 -2.92
CA LEU A 657 6.67 -31.47 -1.96
C LEU A 657 7.88 -31.54 -1.02
N VAL A 658 8.63 -30.44 -0.93
CA VAL A 658 9.66 -30.24 0.08
C VAL A 658 9.17 -29.25 1.16
N VAL A 659 9.13 -29.70 2.40
CA VAL A 659 8.85 -28.86 3.59
C VAL A 659 10.18 -28.44 4.21
N CYS A 660 10.52 -27.15 4.08
CA CYS A 660 11.81 -26.60 4.46
C CYS A 660 11.72 -25.94 5.85
N ILE A 661 12.27 -26.58 6.88
CA ILE A 661 12.31 -26.07 8.26
C ILE A 661 13.65 -25.34 8.46
N MET A 662 13.63 -24.08 8.90
CA MET A 662 14.82 -23.22 8.95
C MET A 662 14.90 -22.47 10.29
N ASP A 663 16.08 -22.30 10.88
CA ASP A 663 16.28 -21.28 11.93
C ASP A 663 16.26 -19.86 11.34
N SER A 664 15.87 -18.86 12.13
CA SER A 664 15.65 -17.48 11.65
C SER A 664 16.92 -16.75 11.19
N SER A 665 18.11 -17.23 11.56
CA SER A 665 19.38 -16.72 11.02
C SER A 665 19.54 -16.99 9.52
N TRP A 666 18.83 -17.99 8.98
CA TRP A 666 18.97 -18.49 7.61
C TRP A 666 17.89 -17.99 6.65
N ASN A 667 17.17 -16.93 7.02
CA ASN A 667 16.09 -16.39 6.20
C ASN A 667 16.55 -15.94 4.80
N GLU A 668 17.81 -15.57 4.62
CA GLU A 668 18.40 -15.17 3.34
C GLU A 668 18.49 -16.36 2.36
N LEU A 669 18.78 -17.56 2.85
CA LEU A 669 18.81 -18.79 2.04
C LEU A 669 17.42 -19.25 1.55
N ARG A 670 16.34 -18.62 2.04
CA ARG A 670 14.98 -18.82 1.52
C ARG A 670 14.91 -18.55 0.02
N ALA A 671 15.61 -17.53 -0.48
CA ALA A 671 15.59 -17.17 -1.89
C ALA A 671 16.13 -18.32 -2.75
N ASN A 672 17.30 -18.85 -2.39
CA ASN A 672 17.94 -19.98 -3.07
C ASN A 672 17.09 -21.26 -3.03
N ILE A 673 16.40 -21.52 -1.91
CA ILE A 673 15.42 -22.61 -1.78
C ILE A 673 14.21 -22.39 -2.71
N LYS A 674 13.77 -21.14 -2.88
CA LYS A 674 12.62 -20.77 -3.73
C LYS A 674 12.94 -20.77 -5.21
N GLN A 675 14.09 -20.25 -5.61
CA GLN A 675 14.63 -20.33 -6.96
C GLN A 675 14.79 -21.80 -7.38
N ASN A 676 15.39 -22.65 -6.54
CA ASN A 676 15.54 -24.07 -6.84
C ASN A 676 14.21 -24.83 -6.98
N GLY A 677 13.24 -24.59 -6.10
CA GLY A 677 11.92 -25.20 -6.24
C GLY A 677 11.14 -24.71 -7.47
N THR A 678 11.16 -23.41 -7.74
CA THR A 678 10.24 -22.77 -8.69
C THR A 678 10.81 -22.62 -10.11
N VAL A 679 12.12 -22.39 -10.22
CA VAL A 679 12.82 -22.08 -11.49
C VAL A 679 13.68 -23.27 -11.92
N THR A 680 14.51 -23.83 -11.02
CA THR A 680 15.52 -24.84 -11.41
C THR A 680 14.94 -26.25 -11.59
N TYR A 681 14.23 -26.78 -10.59
CA TYR A 681 13.86 -28.22 -10.53
C TYR A 681 12.35 -28.50 -10.60
N GLY A 682 11.49 -27.47 -10.55
CA GLY A 682 10.05 -27.63 -10.69
C GLY A 682 9.38 -28.47 -9.59
N ILE A 683 9.73 -28.24 -8.32
CA ILE A 683 9.24 -28.96 -7.14
C ILE A 683 8.56 -27.98 -6.17
N ALA A 684 7.36 -28.32 -5.68
CA ALA A 684 6.65 -27.48 -4.73
C ALA A 684 7.40 -27.34 -3.39
N THR A 685 7.46 -26.11 -2.86
CA THR A 685 8.19 -25.78 -1.63
C THR A 685 7.32 -25.07 -0.59
N GLN A 686 7.39 -25.54 0.65
CA GLN A 686 6.73 -24.92 1.80
C GLN A 686 7.73 -24.69 2.94
N CYS A 687 8.17 -23.44 3.10
CA CYS A 687 9.09 -23.05 4.17
C CYS A 687 8.36 -22.84 5.50
N LEU A 688 9.06 -23.09 6.62
CA LEU A 688 8.58 -22.93 7.99
C LEU A 688 9.77 -22.54 8.90
N LEU A 689 9.56 -21.64 9.86
CA LEU A 689 10.60 -21.26 10.81
C LEU A 689 10.56 -22.14 12.06
N TYR A 690 11.70 -22.72 12.44
CA TYR A 690 11.85 -23.52 13.67
C TYR A 690 11.45 -22.70 14.91
N SER A 691 11.84 -21.42 14.97
CA SER A 691 11.44 -20.51 16.05
C SER A 691 9.92 -20.32 16.15
N LYS A 692 9.16 -20.45 15.05
CA LYS A 692 7.69 -20.38 15.06
C LYS A 692 7.02 -21.70 15.45
N LEU A 693 7.69 -22.85 15.28
CA LEU A 693 7.28 -24.11 15.92
C LEU A 693 7.46 -24.02 17.44
N GLN A 694 8.65 -23.58 17.88
CA GLN A 694 8.98 -23.44 19.30
C GLN A 694 8.03 -22.46 20.02
N GLU A 695 7.81 -21.26 19.45
CA GLU A 695 6.97 -20.21 20.05
C GLU A 695 5.54 -20.70 20.38
N GLN A 696 4.97 -21.61 19.59
CA GLN A 696 3.62 -22.15 19.84
C GLN A 696 3.59 -23.21 20.95
N MET A 697 4.69 -23.95 21.16
CA MET A 697 4.83 -24.84 22.31
C MET A 697 5.12 -24.08 23.60
N ASP A 698 5.97 -23.05 23.55
CA ASP A 698 6.22 -22.16 24.69
C ASP A 698 4.93 -21.44 25.13
N LYS A 699 4.07 -21.03 24.19
CA LYS A 699 2.74 -20.47 24.48
C LYS A 699 1.84 -21.46 25.20
N PHE A 700 1.87 -22.75 24.84
CA PHE A 700 1.09 -23.77 25.54
C PHE A 700 1.55 -23.92 26.99
N GLN A 701 2.87 -24.03 27.22
CA GLN A 701 3.45 -24.12 28.56
C GLN A 701 3.08 -22.91 29.44
N ARG A 702 3.08 -21.69 28.87
CA ARG A 702 2.74 -20.45 29.58
C ARG A 702 1.23 -20.25 29.77
N ARG A 703 0.37 -20.87 28.95
CA ARG A 703 -1.10 -20.74 28.99
C ARG A 703 -1.76 -22.06 28.55
N PRO A 704 -1.93 -23.04 29.45
CA PRO A 704 -2.53 -24.35 29.14
C PRO A 704 -4.05 -24.27 28.94
N ARG A 705 -4.50 -23.60 27.87
CA ARG A 705 -5.88 -23.62 27.37
C ARG A 705 -5.96 -24.50 26.12
N GLY A 706 -6.22 -25.79 26.31
CA GLY A 706 -6.33 -26.79 25.23
C GLY A 706 -5.43 -28.00 25.46
N HIS A 707 -5.12 -28.71 24.38
CA HIS A 707 -4.14 -29.81 24.34
C HIS A 707 -2.96 -29.36 23.45
N PRO A 708 -1.69 -29.72 23.72
CA PRO A 708 -0.56 -29.27 22.89
C PRO A 708 -0.74 -29.70 21.43
N ASP A 709 -1.23 -30.92 21.20
CA ASP A 709 -1.48 -31.44 19.85
C ASP A 709 -2.47 -30.57 19.08
N ARG A 710 -3.50 -30.00 19.73
CA ARG A 710 -4.47 -29.11 19.04
C ARG A 710 -3.82 -27.84 18.51
N ILE A 711 -2.72 -27.39 19.11
CA ILE A 711 -1.97 -26.21 18.66
C ILE A 711 -1.11 -26.57 17.44
N LEU A 712 -0.48 -27.76 17.43
CA LEU A 712 0.18 -28.30 16.23
C LEU A 712 -0.84 -28.59 15.12
N ASP A 713 -1.96 -29.24 15.42
CA ASP A 713 -3.02 -29.56 14.46
C ASP A 713 -3.57 -28.29 13.78
N ASN A 714 -3.79 -27.21 14.55
CA ASN A 714 -4.20 -25.91 14.02
C ASN A 714 -3.13 -25.26 13.13
N MET A 715 -1.83 -25.43 13.45
CA MET A 715 -0.75 -24.99 12.57
C MET A 715 -0.73 -25.82 11.28
N CYS A 716 -0.89 -27.14 11.40
CA CYS A 716 -0.94 -28.08 10.29
C CYS A 716 -2.13 -27.82 9.36
N GLU A 717 -3.33 -27.45 9.85
CA GLU A 717 -4.44 -27.01 8.98
C GLU A 717 -4.02 -25.84 8.09
N ASN A 718 -3.51 -24.77 8.69
CA ASN A 718 -3.11 -23.57 7.94
C ASN A 718 -1.94 -23.86 6.97
N LEU A 719 -1.07 -24.81 7.30
CA LEU A 719 0.00 -25.26 6.40
C LEU A 719 -0.55 -26.12 5.25
N LEU A 720 -1.48 -27.04 5.54
CA LEU A 720 -2.11 -27.92 4.57
C LEU A 720 -3.00 -27.17 3.58
N ARG A 721 -3.67 -26.08 4.00
CA ARG A 721 -4.36 -25.15 3.08
C ARG A 721 -3.42 -24.65 1.98
N LYS A 722 -2.26 -24.12 2.38
CA LYS A 722 -1.22 -23.58 1.46
C LYS A 722 -0.59 -24.67 0.58
N ILE A 723 -0.43 -25.88 1.13
CA ILE A 723 0.12 -27.03 0.41
C ILE A 723 -0.86 -27.55 -0.64
N ASN A 724 -2.14 -27.73 -0.28
CA ASN A 724 -3.17 -28.21 -1.21
C ASN A 724 -3.25 -27.29 -2.43
N PHE A 725 -3.32 -25.97 -2.19
CA PHE A 725 -3.35 -24.95 -3.25
C PHE A 725 -2.13 -25.01 -4.18
N LYS A 726 -0.91 -25.13 -3.63
CA LYS A 726 0.33 -25.29 -4.42
C LYS A 726 0.34 -26.54 -5.30
N LEU A 727 -0.36 -27.59 -4.86
CA LEU A 727 -0.55 -28.83 -5.60
C LEU A 727 -1.87 -28.82 -6.39
N GLN A 728 -2.40 -27.64 -6.74
CA GLN A 728 -3.61 -27.43 -7.54
C GLN A 728 -4.91 -28.02 -6.95
N GLY A 729 -4.92 -28.33 -5.64
CA GLY A 729 -6.11 -28.76 -4.90
C GLY A 729 -6.96 -27.58 -4.40
N ILE A 730 -8.28 -27.77 -4.39
CA ILE A 730 -9.29 -26.76 -4.07
C ILE A 730 -9.71 -26.91 -2.59
N ASN A 731 -9.50 -25.86 -1.78
CA ASN A 731 -9.83 -25.89 -0.35
C ASN A 731 -11.30 -25.55 -0.08
N THR A 732 -11.79 -24.49 -0.72
CA THR A 732 -13.11 -23.88 -0.53
C THR A 732 -13.71 -23.58 -1.89
N GLN A 733 -15.03 -23.69 -2.03
CA GLN A 733 -15.77 -23.22 -3.20
C GLN A 733 -16.82 -22.22 -2.72
N VAL A 734 -16.77 -21.01 -3.26
CA VAL A 734 -17.68 -19.90 -2.95
C VAL A 734 -18.73 -19.82 -4.06
N ASP A 735 -20.00 -19.64 -3.73
CA ASP A 735 -20.97 -19.23 -4.74
C ASP A 735 -20.83 -17.72 -5.00
N LEU A 736 -20.30 -17.35 -6.16
CA LEU A 736 -20.15 -15.97 -6.60
C LEU A 736 -21.47 -15.36 -7.12
N HIS A 737 -22.58 -16.11 -7.10
CA HIS A 737 -23.95 -15.70 -7.46
C HIS A 737 -24.12 -15.16 -8.90
N ILE A 738 -23.14 -15.41 -9.76
CA ILE A 738 -23.01 -14.91 -11.15
C ILE A 738 -24.27 -15.11 -12.01
N LYS A 739 -25.01 -16.20 -11.81
CA LYS A 739 -26.24 -16.50 -12.56
C LYS A 739 -27.34 -15.45 -12.34
N THR A 740 -27.42 -14.88 -11.15
CA THR A 740 -28.38 -13.83 -10.80
C THR A 740 -27.92 -12.47 -11.28
N ILE A 741 -26.62 -12.16 -11.17
CA ILE A 741 -25.99 -10.98 -11.77
C ILE A 741 -26.27 -10.93 -13.29
N ALA A 742 -26.15 -12.07 -13.98
CA ALA A 742 -26.48 -12.20 -15.40
C ALA A 742 -28.01 -12.17 -15.72
N SER A 743 -28.86 -11.79 -14.77
CA SER A 743 -30.33 -11.71 -14.93
C SER A 743 -30.95 -10.31 -14.72
N SER A 744 -30.23 -9.37 -14.09
CA SER A 744 -30.81 -8.10 -13.59
C SER A 744 -30.56 -6.88 -14.50
N GLY A 745 -29.65 -6.97 -15.47
CA GLY A 745 -29.37 -5.90 -16.44
C GLY A 745 -30.38 -5.82 -17.60
N VAL A 746 -30.73 -4.60 -18.00
CA VAL A 746 -31.77 -4.34 -19.03
C VAL A 746 -31.33 -4.75 -20.44
N ALA A 747 -32.32 -5.20 -21.25
CA ALA A 747 -32.26 -5.57 -22.67
C ALA A 747 -31.81 -7.01 -23.02
N SER A 748 -32.76 -7.95 -22.86
CA SER A 748 -32.93 -9.13 -23.73
C SER A 748 -31.84 -10.23 -23.76
N ALA A 749 -31.13 -10.44 -22.66
CA ALA A 749 -30.41 -11.69 -22.43
C ALA A 749 -30.86 -12.34 -21.11
N LYS A 750 -31.56 -13.48 -21.19
CA LYS A 750 -31.61 -14.42 -20.05
C LYS A 750 -30.19 -14.94 -19.79
N PRO A 751 -29.79 -15.27 -18.54
CA PRO A 751 -28.51 -15.90 -18.28
C PRO A 751 -28.44 -17.22 -19.04
N LYS A 752 -27.69 -17.23 -20.15
CA LYS A 752 -27.52 -18.45 -20.93
C LYS A 752 -26.72 -19.47 -20.13
N LYS A 753 -26.82 -20.74 -20.54
CA LYS A 753 -25.99 -21.85 -20.03
C LYS A 753 -24.51 -21.75 -20.46
N GLU A 754 -24.12 -20.60 -20.97
CA GLU A 754 -22.96 -20.31 -21.82
C GLU A 754 -22.06 -19.20 -21.26
N ASP A 755 -22.48 -18.46 -20.22
CA ASP A 755 -21.65 -17.38 -19.67
C ASP A 755 -20.31 -17.92 -19.11
N ALA A 756 -19.25 -17.15 -19.30
CA ALA A 756 -17.87 -17.59 -19.12
C ALA A 756 -17.06 -16.45 -18.52
N TRP A 757 -16.93 -16.44 -17.20
CA TRP A 757 -16.30 -15.35 -16.47
C TRP A 757 -14.86 -15.69 -16.11
N GLN A 758 -13.93 -14.76 -16.34
CA GLN A 758 -12.60 -14.79 -15.76
C GLN A 758 -12.38 -13.57 -14.87
N PHE A 759 -11.72 -13.77 -13.74
CA PHE A 759 -11.39 -12.72 -12.78
C PHE A 759 -9.87 -12.52 -12.77
N MET A 760 -9.42 -11.26 -12.79
CA MET A 760 -8.00 -10.91 -12.77
C MET A 760 -7.68 -9.91 -11.66
N GLY A 761 -6.48 -10.02 -11.08
CA GLY A 761 -5.96 -9.10 -10.06
C GLY A 761 -4.50 -8.73 -10.33
N ALA A 762 -4.14 -7.46 -10.15
CA ALA A 762 -2.81 -6.95 -10.49
C ALA A 762 -2.29 -5.87 -9.51
N ASP A 763 -1.03 -6.02 -9.10
CA ASP A 763 -0.31 -5.15 -8.15
C ASP A 763 1.12 -4.91 -8.66
N VAL A 764 1.70 -3.76 -8.31
CA VAL A 764 3.08 -3.37 -8.69
C VAL A 764 3.86 -2.95 -7.44
N ILE A 765 5.05 -3.53 -7.26
CA ILE A 765 5.87 -3.28 -6.06
C ILE A 765 7.24 -2.69 -6.45
N HIS A 766 7.41 -1.42 -6.08
CA HIS A 766 8.68 -0.69 -6.15
C HIS A 766 9.64 -1.08 -5.01
N PRO A 767 10.95 -0.86 -5.15
CA PRO A 767 11.89 -1.02 -4.04
C PRO A 767 11.71 0.08 -2.98
N VAL A 768 12.29 -0.13 -1.80
CA VAL A 768 12.36 0.91 -0.76
C VAL A 768 13.25 2.06 -1.25
N CYS A 769 12.84 3.30 -0.96
CA CYS A 769 13.45 4.52 -1.49
C CYS A 769 14.99 4.53 -1.39
N ARG A 770 15.65 4.98 -2.46
CA ARG A 770 17.12 5.03 -2.64
C ARG A 770 17.81 3.66 -2.80
N GLN A 771 17.10 2.62 -3.24
CA GLN A 771 17.70 1.38 -3.76
C GLN A 771 17.55 1.30 -5.28
N ASP A 772 18.64 0.95 -5.97
CA ASP A 772 18.71 0.85 -7.42
C ASP A 772 18.22 -0.53 -7.88
N LYS A 773 16.91 -0.75 -7.72
CA LYS A 773 16.24 -2.03 -8.01
C LYS A 773 15.01 -1.82 -8.91
N PRO A 774 14.63 -2.82 -9.73
CA PRO A 774 13.47 -2.73 -10.61
C PRO A 774 12.15 -2.66 -9.82
N SER A 775 11.12 -2.12 -10.47
CA SER A 775 9.73 -2.39 -10.07
C SER A 775 9.34 -3.79 -10.56
N ILE A 776 8.42 -4.46 -9.87
CA ILE A 776 7.89 -5.76 -10.31
C ILE A 776 6.38 -5.68 -10.36
N ALA A 777 5.81 -5.95 -11.53
CA ALA A 777 4.38 -6.10 -11.75
C ALA A 777 4.00 -7.59 -11.74
N ALA A 778 2.86 -7.92 -11.12
CA ALA A 778 2.28 -9.26 -11.18
C ALA A 778 0.81 -9.16 -11.59
N VAL A 779 0.36 -10.11 -12.41
CA VAL A 779 -1.05 -10.28 -12.81
C VAL A 779 -1.43 -11.72 -12.55
N VAL A 780 -2.50 -11.93 -11.78
CA VAL A 780 -3.09 -13.24 -11.46
C VAL A 780 -4.43 -13.35 -12.19
N GLY A 781 -4.67 -14.47 -12.86
CA GLY A 781 -5.95 -14.78 -13.51
C GLY A 781 -6.57 -16.06 -12.94
N SER A 782 -7.88 -16.06 -12.72
CA SER A 782 -8.61 -17.28 -12.34
C SER A 782 -8.59 -18.31 -13.49
N GLY A 783 -8.54 -19.60 -13.14
CA GLY A 783 -8.64 -20.69 -14.11
C GLY A 783 -10.09 -21.08 -14.44
N ASP A 784 -11.07 -20.58 -13.68
CA ASP A 784 -12.50 -20.79 -13.90
C ASP A 784 -13.34 -19.57 -13.44
N SER A 785 -14.66 -19.67 -13.61
CA SER A 785 -15.65 -18.65 -13.23
C SER A 785 -16.05 -18.65 -11.76
N ILE A 786 -15.35 -19.39 -10.89
CA ILE A 786 -15.64 -19.48 -9.44
C ILE A 786 -14.37 -19.30 -8.57
N CYS A 787 -13.24 -18.99 -9.20
CA CYS A 787 -11.91 -18.82 -8.61
C CYS A 787 -11.40 -20.08 -7.86
N SER A 788 -11.69 -21.29 -8.34
CA SER A 788 -11.16 -22.53 -7.73
C SER A 788 -9.63 -22.65 -7.89
N THR A 789 -9.12 -22.13 -9.00
CA THR A 789 -7.72 -22.20 -9.44
C THR A 789 -7.27 -20.85 -9.99
N SER A 790 -5.96 -20.65 -10.07
CA SER A 790 -5.37 -19.37 -10.47
C SER A 790 -3.91 -19.55 -10.91
N ALA A 791 -3.54 -18.94 -12.04
CA ALA A 791 -2.15 -18.81 -12.48
C ALA A 791 -1.68 -17.36 -12.35
N VAL A 792 -0.35 -17.16 -12.34
CA VAL A 792 0.27 -15.82 -12.29
C VAL A 792 1.23 -15.64 -13.46
N ARG A 793 1.37 -14.40 -13.90
CA ARG A 793 2.49 -13.91 -14.72
C ARG A 793 3.15 -12.76 -13.97
N VAL A 794 4.48 -12.65 -14.06
CA VAL A 794 5.26 -11.65 -13.32
C VAL A 794 6.30 -11.02 -14.24
N CYS A 795 6.36 -9.70 -14.27
CA CYS A 795 7.29 -8.93 -15.10
C CYS A 795 8.10 -7.97 -14.23
N LYS A 796 9.43 -8.03 -14.33
CA LYS A 796 10.39 -7.08 -13.77
C LYS A 796 10.54 -5.93 -14.76
N GLN A 797 10.33 -4.70 -14.32
CA GLN A 797 10.35 -3.50 -15.17
C GLN A 797 11.22 -2.39 -14.58
N TRP A 798 12.08 -1.79 -15.41
CA TRP A 798 13.02 -0.74 -15.00
C TRP A 798 13.29 0.25 -16.15
N PRO A 799 13.55 1.53 -15.86
CA PRO A 799 13.85 2.48 -16.90
C PRO A 799 15.29 2.33 -17.40
N LYS A 800 15.50 2.64 -18.68
CA LYS A 800 16.83 2.69 -19.33
C LYS A 800 17.63 3.91 -18.88
N THR A 801 16.95 4.97 -18.42
CA THR A 801 17.53 6.24 -17.99
C THR A 801 16.90 6.71 -16.67
N GLY A 802 17.70 7.33 -15.80
CA GLY A 802 17.24 7.84 -14.51
C GLY A 802 16.87 6.76 -13.49
N LYS A 803 16.22 7.17 -12.40
CA LYS A 803 15.81 6.30 -11.29
C LYS A 803 14.37 6.62 -10.90
N CYS A 804 13.41 5.83 -11.39
CA CYS A 804 11.99 5.98 -11.08
C CYS A 804 11.33 4.65 -10.72
N ALA A 805 10.36 4.76 -9.81
CA ALA A 805 9.28 3.78 -9.69
C ALA A 805 8.43 3.84 -10.98
N ILE A 806 7.98 2.68 -11.47
CA ILE A 806 7.12 2.59 -12.66
C ILE A 806 5.84 1.87 -12.22
N GLU A 807 4.78 2.63 -12.01
CA GLU A 807 3.48 2.11 -11.54
C GLU A 807 2.68 1.46 -12.68
N ALA A 808 2.72 1.99 -13.90
CA ALA A 808 2.01 1.36 -15.02
C ALA A 808 2.55 -0.03 -15.35
N ILE A 809 1.68 -1.00 -15.64
CA ILE A 809 2.10 -2.34 -16.09
C ILE A 809 2.46 -2.26 -17.57
N ILE A 810 3.76 -2.44 -17.85
CA ILE A 810 4.36 -2.09 -19.15
C ILE A 810 4.10 -3.15 -20.22
N ASP A 811 4.04 -4.42 -19.84
CA ASP A 811 3.82 -5.56 -20.75
C ASP A 811 2.55 -6.34 -20.36
N LEU A 812 1.47 -5.58 -20.15
CA LEU A 812 0.17 -6.11 -19.75
C LEU A 812 -0.45 -6.96 -20.87
N ARG A 813 -0.14 -6.65 -22.14
CA ARG A 813 -0.59 -7.41 -23.32
C ARG A 813 -0.15 -8.87 -23.24
N GLN A 814 1.15 -9.15 -23.04
CA GLN A 814 1.64 -10.53 -22.93
C GLN A 814 1.08 -11.22 -21.66
N MET A 815 1.08 -10.52 -20.52
CA MET A 815 0.63 -11.10 -19.25
C MET A 815 -0.84 -11.54 -19.29
N VAL A 816 -1.73 -10.75 -19.91
CA VAL A 816 -3.14 -11.10 -20.09
C VAL A 816 -3.33 -12.20 -21.13
N GLY A 817 -2.62 -12.14 -22.26
CA GLY A 817 -2.65 -13.20 -23.28
C GLY A 817 -2.33 -14.59 -22.69
N GLU A 818 -1.25 -14.69 -21.92
CA GLU A 818 -0.87 -15.97 -21.28
C GLU A 818 -1.80 -16.43 -20.15
N LEU A 819 -2.71 -15.58 -19.65
CA LEU A 819 -3.73 -15.93 -18.65
C LEU A 819 -5.08 -16.31 -19.29
N LEU A 820 -5.37 -15.80 -20.48
CA LEU A 820 -6.46 -16.26 -21.33
C LEU A 820 -6.17 -17.67 -21.87
N GLU A 821 -4.93 -17.92 -22.29
CA GLU A 821 -4.45 -19.26 -22.67
C GLU A 821 -4.57 -20.28 -21.52
N TYR A 822 -4.21 -19.87 -20.30
CA TYR A 822 -4.38 -20.69 -19.10
C TYR A 822 -5.86 -21.03 -18.82
N TYR A 823 -6.76 -20.06 -18.99
CA TYR A 823 -8.20 -20.30 -18.87
C TYR A 823 -8.70 -21.25 -19.96
N ARG A 824 -8.30 -21.03 -21.23
CA ARG A 824 -8.68 -21.89 -22.37
C ARG A 824 -8.29 -23.35 -22.12
N GLY A 825 -7.04 -23.58 -21.71
CA GLY A 825 -6.55 -24.91 -21.33
C GLY A 825 -7.19 -25.52 -20.07
N SER A 826 -7.91 -24.72 -19.27
CA SER A 826 -8.63 -25.16 -18.06
C SER A 826 -10.14 -25.40 -18.27
N ASN A 827 -10.72 -24.97 -19.40
CA ASN A 827 -12.16 -24.97 -19.65
C ASN A 827 -12.53 -25.63 -20.99
N ASP A 828 -11.93 -26.77 -21.31
CA ASP A 828 -12.21 -27.55 -22.54
C ASP A 828 -12.13 -26.70 -23.84
N ASP A 829 -11.04 -25.94 -23.97
CA ASP A 829 -10.73 -25.00 -25.07
C ASP A 829 -11.67 -23.77 -25.17
N ARG A 830 -12.51 -23.52 -24.15
CA ARG A 830 -13.41 -22.37 -24.09
C ARG A 830 -12.75 -21.14 -23.47
N LEU A 831 -12.78 -20.02 -24.20
CA LEU A 831 -12.40 -18.69 -23.69
C LEU A 831 -13.53 -18.04 -22.85
N PRO A 832 -13.22 -17.06 -21.97
CA PRO A 832 -14.25 -16.29 -21.27
C PRO A 832 -14.99 -15.33 -22.24
N ASN A 833 -16.21 -14.92 -21.88
CA ASN A 833 -16.98 -13.86 -22.56
C ASN A 833 -17.10 -12.58 -21.72
N LYS A 834 -16.72 -12.64 -20.43
CA LYS A 834 -16.77 -11.53 -19.46
C LYS A 834 -15.53 -11.57 -18.57
N ILE A 835 -14.86 -10.44 -18.42
CA ILE A 835 -13.61 -10.30 -17.67
C ILE A 835 -13.72 -9.13 -16.69
N VAL A 836 -13.43 -9.40 -15.41
CA VAL A 836 -13.37 -8.36 -14.38
C VAL A 836 -11.93 -8.25 -13.87
N PHE A 837 -11.32 -7.08 -14.07
CA PHE A 837 -9.91 -6.81 -13.78
C PHE A 837 -9.78 -5.83 -12.61
N TYR A 838 -9.13 -6.25 -11.53
CA TYR A 838 -8.85 -5.42 -10.36
C TYR A 838 -7.38 -4.99 -10.32
N ARG A 839 -7.11 -3.69 -10.16
CA ARG A 839 -5.77 -3.07 -10.23
C ARG A 839 -5.48 -2.27 -8.95
N ASP A 840 -4.39 -2.57 -8.24
CA ASP A 840 -4.04 -1.91 -6.96
C ASP A 840 -2.67 -1.22 -7.04
N GLY A 841 -2.55 -0.02 -6.47
CA GLY A 841 -1.38 0.87 -6.55
C GLY A 841 -1.62 2.18 -7.29
N VAL A 842 -2.60 2.25 -8.19
CA VAL A 842 -2.89 3.41 -9.04
C VAL A 842 -3.56 4.56 -8.28
N ASP A 843 -3.02 5.77 -8.37
CA ASP A 843 -3.60 6.99 -7.80
C ASP A 843 -4.51 7.77 -8.76
N ASP A 844 -5.33 8.72 -8.25
CA ASP A 844 -6.40 9.34 -9.06
C ASP A 844 -5.84 10.14 -10.25
N GLY A 845 -4.68 10.79 -10.06
CA GLY A 845 -3.94 11.48 -11.12
C GLY A 845 -3.36 10.55 -12.20
N GLN A 846 -3.39 9.23 -12.01
CA GLN A 846 -2.93 8.24 -12.98
C GLN A 846 -4.08 7.55 -13.73
N PHE A 847 -5.35 7.83 -13.43
CA PHE A 847 -6.50 7.18 -14.10
C PHE A 847 -6.51 7.40 -15.62
N ALA A 848 -6.13 8.59 -16.09
CA ALA A 848 -5.99 8.88 -17.52
C ALA A 848 -4.92 8.00 -18.20
N ARG A 849 -3.86 7.60 -17.47
CA ARG A 849 -2.83 6.67 -17.97
C ARG A 849 -3.38 5.25 -18.06
N VAL A 850 -4.15 4.79 -17.08
CA VAL A 850 -4.78 3.45 -17.13
C VAL A 850 -5.73 3.35 -18.31
N LEU A 851 -6.58 4.37 -18.52
CA LEU A 851 -7.50 4.48 -19.66
C LEU A 851 -6.79 4.50 -21.02
N ASN A 852 -5.67 5.21 -21.13
CA ASN A 852 -4.97 5.42 -22.39
C ASN A 852 -3.78 4.47 -22.66
N PHE A 853 -3.41 3.59 -21.71
CA PHE A 853 -2.25 2.69 -21.85
C PHE A 853 -2.44 1.27 -21.30
N GLU A 854 -3.07 1.06 -20.13
CA GLU A 854 -3.28 -0.31 -19.60
C GLU A 854 -4.48 -0.98 -20.29
N ILE A 855 -5.63 -0.32 -20.37
CA ILE A 855 -6.85 -0.90 -20.98
C ILE A 855 -6.70 -1.18 -22.49
N PRO A 856 -6.02 -0.33 -23.31
CA PRO A 856 -5.72 -0.66 -24.70
C PRO A 856 -4.85 -1.93 -24.87
N GLN A 857 -3.88 -2.18 -23.98
CA GLN A 857 -3.09 -3.41 -24.01
C GLN A 857 -3.93 -4.66 -23.70
N ILE A 858 -4.88 -4.56 -22.76
CA ILE A 858 -5.85 -5.64 -22.47
C ILE A 858 -6.70 -5.92 -23.72
N LYS A 859 -7.22 -4.88 -24.37
CA LYS A 859 -8.04 -5.00 -25.59
C LYS A 859 -7.27 -5.57 -26.79
N GLU A 860 -5.98 -5.25 -26.91
CA GLU A 860 -5.08 -5.87 -27.88
C GLU A 860 -4.83 -7.35 -27.59
N ALA A 861 -4.59 -7.74 -26.33
CA ALA A 861 -4.46 -9.15 -25.95
C ALA A 861 -5.73 -9.97 -26.23
N PHE A 862 -6.91 -9.34 -26.21
CA PHE A 862 -8.14 -9.99 -26.64
C PHE A 862 -8.13 -10.26 -28.15
N LYS A 863 -7.68 -9.32 -28.99
CA LYS A 863 -7.55 -9.55 -30.45
C LYS A 863 -6.57 -10.70 -30.74
N ASP A 864 -5.45 -10.74 -30.02
CA ASP A 864 -4.41 -11.77 -30.21
C ASP A 864 -4.91 -13.20 -29.91
N VAL A 865 -5.75 -13.39 -28.89
CA VAL A 865 -6.15 -14.73 -28.41
C VAL A 865 -7.51 -15.19 -28.95
N TYR A 866 -8.42 -14.26 -29.28
CA TYR A 866 -9.76 -14.59 -29.77
C TYR A 866 -9.81 -14.68 -31.30
N GLU A 867 -8.85 -14.06 -32.00
CA GLU A 867 -8.75 -14.00 -33.47
C GLU A 867 -10.05 -13.49 -34.14
N ASN A 868 -10.94 -14.42 -34.54
CA ASN A 868 -12.21 -14.16 -35.21
C ASN A 868 -13.43 -14.36 -34.29
N GLN A 869 -13.22 -14.74 -33.03
CA GLN A 869 -14.30 -14.91 -32.04
C GLN A 869 -14.74 -13.56 -31.45
N PRO A 870 -15.99 -13.44 -30.96
CA PRO A 870 -16.45 -12.24 -30.27
C PRO A 870 -15.56 -11.90 -29.06
N LEU A 871 -15.06 -10.66 -29.00
CA LEU A 871 -14.21 -10.20 -27.91
C LEU A 871 -15.00 -10.15 -26.58
N PRO A 872 -14.36 -10.41 -25.43
CA PRO A 872 -15.02 -10.42 -24.13
C PRO A 872 -15.29 -8.99 -23.64
N LEU A 873 -16.37 -8.85 -22.86
CA LEU A 873 -16.71 -7.62 -22.16
C LEU A 873 -15.77 -7.43 -20.96
N LEU A 874 -15.24 -6.22 -20.77
CA LEU A 874 -14.29 -5.86 -19.72
C LEU A 874 -14.91 -4.88 -18.72
N THR A 875 -14.73 -5.17 -17.44
CA THR A 875 -14.86 -4.20 -16.35
C THR A 875 -13.51 -4.01 -15.68
N PHE A 876 -13.01 -2.78 -15.59
CA PHE A 876 -11.72 -2.44 -14.99
C PHE A 876 -11.92 -1.59 -13.72
N ILE A 877 -11.36 -2.05 -12.60
CA ILE A 877 -11.61 -1.52 -11.27
C ILE A 877 -10.28 -1.21 -10.59
N VAL A 878 -10.02 0.05 -10.27
CA VAL A 878 -8.91 0.41 -9.38
C VAL A 878 -9.33 0.16 -7.94
N VAL A 879 -8.46 -0.50 -7.18
CA VAL A 879 -8.62 -0.79 -5.75
C VAL A 879 -7.56 -0.03 -4.99
N LYS A 880 -7.99 0.82 -4.05
CA LYS A 880 -7.08 1.57 -3.18
C LYS A 880 -7.10 0.98 -1.77
N LYS A 881 -6.17 0.06 -1.48
CA LYS A 881 -5.90 -0.42 -0.11
C LYS A 881 -5.18 0.62 0.77
N ARG A 882 -4.76 1.78 0.21
CA ARG A 882 -3.87 2.78 0.87
C ARG A 882 -4.39 4.24 0.97
N HIS A 883 -5.64 4.43 1.37
CA HIS A 883 -6.27 5.76 1.58
C HIS A 883 -6.38 6.17 3.08
N HIS A 884 -6.76 7.42 3.37
CA HIS A 884 -6.83 7.96 4.73
C HIS A 884 -8.18 7.82 5.44
N THR A 885 -9.29 7.70 4.71
CA THR A 885 -10.65 7.55 5.27
C THR A 885 -10.80 6.35 6.22
N ARG A 886 -11.47 6.52 7.36
CA ARG A 886 -11.80 5.49 8.35
C ARG A 886 -13.25 5.66 8.81
N PHE A 887 -13.89 4.53 9.09
CA PHE A 887 -15.28 4.48 9.55
C PHE A 887 -15.36 3.82 10.93
N PHE A 888 -16.28 4.29 11.76
CA PHE A 888 -16.44 3.92 13.15
C PHE A 888 -17.90 3.67 13.47
N ILE A 889 -18.19 2.67 14.30
CA ILE A 889 -19.48 2.54 14.97
C ILE A 889 -19.33 3.19 16.35
N VAL A 890 -20.26 4.07 16.73
CA VAL A 890 -20.37 4.60 18.10
C VAL A 890 -21.74 4.17 18.60
N ASN A 891 -21.81 3.54 19.78
CA ASN A 891 -23.07 3.09 20.37
C ASN A 891 -23.65 4.12 21.35
N ASP A 892 -24.83 3.86 21.89
CA ASP A 892 -25.56 4.74 22.82
C ASP A 892 -24.80 5.05 24.14
N ARG A 893 -23.68 4.36 24.40
CA ARG A 893 -22.78 4.58 25.54
C ARG A 893 -21.53 5.39 25.18
N ASN A 894 -21.46 5.88 23.94
CA ASN A 894 -20.28 6.48 23.31
C ASN A 894 -19.05 5.55 23.21
N GLU A 895 -19.24 4.23 23.33
CA GLU A 895 -18.18 3.25 23.10
C GLU A 895 -17.92 3.12 21.59
N THR A 896 -16.68 3.34 21.14
CA THR A 896 -16.33 3.27 19.71
C THR A 896 -15.83 1.89 19.30
N ALA A 897 -16.51 1.26 18.33
CA ALA A 897 -16.21 -0.05 17.80
C ALA A 897 -15.75 -0.03 16.32
N ASN A 898 -15.15 -1.15 15.90
CA ASN A 898 -14.88 -1.42 14.49
C ASN A 898 -16.16 -1.73 13.71
N ILE A 899 -16.18 -1.33 12.44
CA ILE A 899 -17.18 -1.74 11.46
C ILE A 899 -17.17 -3.26 11.20
N SER A 900 -18.35 -3.81 10.89
CA SER A 900 -18.53 -5.23 10.56
C SER A 900 -17.96 -5.59 9.17
N PRO A 901 -17.55 -6.86 8.96
CA PRO A 901 -17.40 -7.43 7.62
C PRO A 901 -18.70 -7.28 6.81
N GLY A 902 -18.59 -7.04 5.51
CA GLY A 902 -19.71 -6.77 4.61
C GLY A 902 -20.17 -5.32 4.56
N LEU A 903 -19.62 -4.41 5.39
CA LEU A 903 -20.07 -3.01 5.39
C LEU A 903 -19.62 -2.27 4.12
N VAL A 904 -20.58 -1.69 3.39
CA VAL A 904 -20.41 -0.91 2.16
C VAL A 904 -20.85 0.53 2.39
N VAL A 905 -20.09 1.46 1.80
CA VAL A 905 -20.42 2.89 1.69
C VAL A 905 -20.25 3.32 0.23
N ASP A 906 -21.38 3.53 -0.45
CA ASP A 906 -21.47 4.01 -1.84
C ASP A 906 -22.21 5.36 -1.96
N THR A 907 -22.38 6.06 -0.84
CA THR A 907 -23.01 7.39 -0.74
C THR A 907 -22.19 8.30 0.19
N ASP A 908 -22.60 9.57 0.31
CA ASP A 908 -21.95 10.62 1.11
C ASP A 908 -20.48 10.92 0.74
N VAL A 909 -19.53 10.09 1.16
CA VAL A 909 -18.07 10.35 1.11
C VAL A 909 -17.35 9.71 -0.08
N VAL A 910 -18.09 9.20 -1.06
CA VAL A 910 -17.56 8.71 -2.34
C VAL A 910 -17.53 9.81 -3.40
N HIS A 911 -16.96 9.53 -4.58
CA HIS A 911 -16.90 10.50 -5.68
C HIS A 911 -18.33 10.93 -6.12
N PRO A 912 -18.58 12.23 -6.40
CA PRO A 912 -19.93 12.70 -6.70
C PRO A 912 -20.49 12.17 -8.03
N GLY A 913 -19.65 12.03 -9.07
CA GLY A 913 -20.12 11.68 -10.43
C GLY A 913 -19.71 10.30 -10.97
N GLN A 914 -18.73 9.63 -10.37
CA GLN A 914 -18.12 8.41 -10.91
C GLN A 914 -18.42 7.19 -10.02
N PHE A 915 -18.51 6.01 -10.62
CA PHE A 915 -18.83 4.78 -9.91
C PHE A 915 -17.70 4.36 -8.94
N SER A 916 -17.88 4.70 -7.66
CA SER A 916 -16.94 4.36 -6.59
C SER A 916 -17.66 4.01 -5.27
N PHE A 917 -17.07 3.08 -4.50
CA PHE A 917 -17.60 2.61 -3.21
C PHE A 917 -16.49 2.12 -2.29
N PHE A 918 -16.66 2.30 -0.98
CA PHE A 918 -15.84 1.61 0.04
C PHE A 918 -16.49 0.28 0.42
N LEU A 919 -15.69 -0.76 0.65
CA LEU A 919 -16.13 -2.05 1.18
C LEU A 919 -15.20 -2.53 2.30
N ASN A 920 -15.78 -2.85 3.45
CA ASN A 920 -15.12 -3.55 4.55
C ASN A 920 -15.40 -5.05 4.47
N SER A 921 -14.64 -5.77 3.66
CA SER A 921 -14.78 -7.22 3.52
C SER A 921 -14.32 -8.04 4.74
N HIS A 922 -13.49 -7.46 5.63
CA HIS A 922 -12.72 -8.21 6.64
C HIS A 922 -13.00 -7.78 8.10
N LYS A 923 -12.67 -8.67 9.04
CA LYS A 923 -12.65 -8.36 10.48
C LYS A 923 -11.25 -7.90 10.89
N ALA A 924 -11.11 -6.72 11.51
CA ALA A 924 -9.83 -6.33 12.09
C ALA A 924 -9.45 -7.28 13.25
N LEU A 925 -8.25 -7.85 13.16
CA LEU A 925 -7.63 -8.64 14.24
C LEU A 925 -6.98 -7.74 15.30
N GLN A 926 -6.53 -6.55 14.90
CA GLN A 926 -5.95 -5.52 15.77
C GLN A 926 -6.14 -4.14 15.12
N GLY A 927 -6.27 -3.09 15.94
CA GLY A 927 -6.45 -1.71 15.48
C GLY A 927 -7.81 -1.42 14.85
N THR A 928 -7.94 -0.27 14.17
CA THR A 928 -9.15 0.07 13.38
C THR A 928 -9.09 -0.48 11.95
N ASN A 929 -10.21 -0.98 11.44
CA ASN A 929 -10.42 -1.40 10.05
C ASN A 929 -10.00 -0.33 9.01
N ARG A 930 -9.58 -0.80 7.84
CA ARG A 930 -9.30 0.02 6.64
C ARG A 930 -10.05 -0.61 5.44
N PRO A 931 -11.34 -0.28 5.23
CA PRO A 931 -12.08 -0.76 4.06
C PRO A 931 -11.48 -0.18 2.78
N ALA A 932 -11.20 -1.03 1.80
CA ALA A 932 -10.66 -0.57 0.53
C ALA A 932 -11.70 0.26 -0.24
N LEU A 933 -11.22 1.26 -0.99
CA LEU A 933 -11.99 2.03 -1.95
C LEU A 933 -11.86 1.38 -3.32
N TYR A 934 -13.00 1.13 -3.97
CA TYR A 934 -13.11 0.60 -5.32
C TYR A 934 -13.59 1.73 -6.23
N HIS A 935 -12.93 1.93 -7.36
CA HIS A 935 -13.27 2.93 -8.36
C HIS A 935 -13.30 2.26 -9.74
N VAL A 936 -14.46 2.20 -10.38
CA VAL A 936 -14.62 1.60 -11.71
C VAL A 936 -14.17 2.63 -12.75
N LEU A 937 -13.16 2.29 -13.55
CA LEU A 937 -12.66 3.17 -14.62
C LEU A 937 -13.23 2.83 -15.99
N TYR A 938 -13.69 1.59 -16.20
CA TYR A 938 -14.24 1.13 -17.46
C TYR A 938 -15.22 -0.01 -17.20
N ASP A 939 -16.38 -0.03 -17.86
CA ASP A 939 -17.37 -1.08 -17.68
C ASP A 939 -18.24 -1.32 -18.92
N GLU A 940 -17.95 -2.39 -19.66
CA GLU A 940 -18.80 -2.90 -20.75
C GLU A 940 -19.85 -3.92 -20.27
N ILE A 941 -19.68 -4.49 -19.07
CA ILE A 941 -20.62 -5.45 -18.48
C ILE A 941 -21.86 -4.71 -17.94
N LYS A 942 -21.70 -3.43 -17.56
CA LYS A 942 -22.75 -2.51 -17.09
C LYS A 942 -23.36 -2.97 -15.77
N PHE A 943 -22.51 -3.19 -14.79
CA PHE A 943 -22.89 -3.58 -13.43
C PHE A 943 -23.77 -2.52 -12.76
N THR A 944 -24.80 -2.98 -12.04
CA THR A 944 -25.41 -2.18 -10.98
C THR A 944 -24.47 -2.10 -9.76
N ALA A 945 -24.75 -1.13 -8.87
CA ALA A 945 -24.02 -0.99 -7.61
C ALA A 945 -24.04 -2.29 -6.78
N ASP A 946 -25.21 -2.90 -6.59
CA ASP A 946 -25.36 -4.11 -5.76
C ASP A 946 -24.64 -5.32 -6.34
N GLU A 947 -24.75 -5.58 -7.64
CA GLU A 947 -24.11 -6.73 -8.29
C GLU A 947 -22.59 -6.68 -8.14
N LEU A 948 -21.99 -5.51 -8.38
CA LEU A 948 -20.54 -5.37 -8.26
C LEU A 948 -20.08 -5.41 -6.80
N GLN A 949 -20.76 -4.71 -5.90
CA GLN A 949 -20.42 -4.69 -4.48
C GLN A 949 -20.48 -6.10 -3.86
N LEU A 950 -21.51 -6.88 -4.22
CA LEU A 950 -21.67 -8.26 -3.76
C LEU A 950 -20.58 -9.18 -4.36
N LEU A 951 -20.33 -9.08 -5.67
CA LEU A 951 -19.28 -9.83 -6.35
C LEU A 951 -17.88 -9.54 -5.78
N THR A 952 -17.54 -8.26 -5.57
CA THR A 952 -16.28 -7.85 -4.94
C THR A 952 -16.17 -8.41 -3.52
N TYR A 953 -17.24 -8.37 -2.72
CA TYR A 953 -17.25 -8.94 -1.37
C TYR A 953 -17.09 -10.46 -1.38
N TYR A 954 -17.72 -11.17 -2.31
CA TYR A 954 -17.64 -12.63 -2.41
C TYR A 954 -16.25 -13.09 -2.86
N LEU A 955 -15.59 -12.34 -3.74
CA LEU A 955 -14.20 -12.58 -4.15
C LEU A 955 -13.18 -12.42 -3.00
N CYS A 956 -13.52 -11.76 -1.88
CA CYS A 956 -12.68 -11.73 -0.68
C CYS A 956 -12.68 -13.04 0.13
N PHE A 957 -13.60 -13.97 -0.14
CA PHE A 957 -13.66 -15.29 0.50
C PHE A 957 -12.93 -16.38 -0.30
N THR A 958 -12.37 -16.05 -1.46
CA THR A 958 -11.81 -17.03 -2.40
C THR A 958 -10.37 -17.45 -2.11
N ASP A 959 -9.59 -16.73 -1.29
CA ASP A 959 -8.22 -17.15 -0.96
C ASP A 959 -8.18 -18.54 -0.31
N PRO A 960 -7.59 -19.55 -0.97
CA PRO A 960 -7.49 -20.88 -0.41
C PRO A 960 -6.47 -20.95 0.74
N ARG A 961 -5.57 -19.96 0.90
CA ARG A 961 -4.53 -19.96 1.95
C ARG A 961 -5.12 -19.56 3.33
N SER A 962 -6.21 -18.79 3.33
CA SER A 962 -6.90 -18.23 4.49
C SER A 962 -8.06 -19.11 4.99
N SER A 963 -8.61 -18.76 6.16
CA SER A 963 -9.93 -19.20 6.66
C SER A 963 -10.87 -18.03 6.97
N THR A 964 -10.49 -16.82 6.56
CA THR A 964 -11.20 -15.56 6.81
C THR A 964 -11.21 -14.70 5.56
N SER A 965 -12.33 -14.01 5.32
CA SER A 965 -12.46 -12.98 4.30
C SER A 965 -11.33 -11.95 4.38
N GLU A 966 -10.70 -11.70 3.23
CA GLU A 966 -9.55 -10.82 3.10
C GLU A 966 -9.96 -9.36 2.90
N ALA A 967 -9.03 -8.41 3.06
CA ALA A 967 -9.33 -6.98 2.98
C ALA A 967 -9.58 -6.45 1.55
N ILE A 968 -9.29 -7.27 0.54
CA ILE A 968 -9.40 -7.01 -0.90
C ILE A 968 -9.72 -8.35 -1.60
N PRO A 969 -10.22 -8.37 -2.86
CA PRO A 969 -10.35 -9.59 -3.66
C PRO A 969 -9.05 -10.39 -3.69
N SER A 970 -9.15 -11.70 -3.44
CA SER A 970 -7.96 -12.53 -3.17
C SER A 970 -6.98 -12.66 -4.33
N LEU A 971 -7.41 -12.43 -5.57
CA LEU A 971 -6.54 -12.36 -6.75
C LEU A 971 -5.54 -11.21 -6.67
N ILE A 972 -5.92 -10.08 -6.04
CA ILE A 972 -5.03 -8.93 -5.83
C ILE A 972 -3.98 -9.27 -4.77
N HIS A 973 -4.39 -9.80 -3.61
CA HIS A 973 -3.44 -10.25 -2.58
C HIS A 973 -2.51 -11.37 -3.08
N GLN A 974 -2.96 -12.20 -4.02
CA GLN A 974 -2.09 -13.13 -4.72
C GLN A 974 -1.08 -12.42 -5.65
N ALA A 975 -1.45 -11.32 -6.31
CA ALA A 975 -0.54 -10.48 -7.08
C ALA A 975 0.50 -9.77 -6.18
N ASP A 976 0.06 -9.12 -5.08
CA ASP A 976 0.95 -8.55 -4.04
C ASP A 976 2.03 -9.58 -3.64
N LEU A 977 1.58 -10.81 -3.33
CA LEU A 977 2.42 -11.89 -2.87
C LEU A 977 3.37 -12.40 -3.96
N ALA A 978 2.91 -12.49 -5.21
CA ALA A 978 3.73 -12.90 -6.34
C ALA A 978 4.82 -11.86 -6.63
N ALA A 979 4.46 -10.59 -6.78
CA ALA A 979 5.41 -9.50 -6.99
C ALA A 979 6.42 -9.38 -5.83
N SER A 980 5.97 -9.58 -4.59
CA SER A 980 6.86 -9.53 -3.41
C SER A 980 7.82 -10.70 -3.32
N ASN A 981 7.41 -11.93 -3.66
CA ASN A 981 8.31 -13.09 -3.64
C ASN A 981 9.17 -13.21 -4.92
N ALA A 982 8.76 -12.64 -6.05
CA ALA A 982 9.49 -12.76 -7.31
C ALA A 982 10.89 -12.12 -7.27
N ARG A 983 11.12 -11.16 -6.36
CA ARG A 983 12.46 -10.62 -6.05
C ARG A 983 13.47 -11.70 -5.69
N ASP A 984 13.00 -12.76 -5.04
CA ASP A 984 13.80 -13.93 -4.63
C ASP A 984 13.93 -14.99 -5.75
N LEU A 985 13.33 -14.76 -6.93
CA LEU A 985 13.24 -15.73 -8.03
C LEU A 985 13.94 -15.27 -9.31
N PHE A 986 14.03 -13.96 -9.58
CA PHE A 986 14.90 -13.47 -10.65
C PHE A 986 16.36 -13.80 -10.30
N PRO A 987 17.19 -14.27 -11.25
CA PRO A 987 18.61 -14.48 -11.01
C PRO A 987 19.29 -13.14 -10.72
N GLU A 988 20.34 -13.16 -9.90
CA GLU A 988 21.23 -12.01 -9.73
C GLU A 988 22.02 -11.80 -11.03
N THR A 989 21.52 -10.90 -11.87
CA THR A 989 22.25 -10.35 -13.00
C THR A 989 23.31 -9.39 -12.46
N ASP A 990 24.58 -9.57 -12.84
CA ASP A 990 25.69 -8.68 -12.49
C ASP A 990 25.39 -7.21 -12.87
N THR A 991 24.87 -6.41 -11.93
CA THR A 991 24.68 -4.96 -12.10
C THR A 991 25.98 -4.20 -11.82
N SER A 992 27.09 -4.69 -12.38
CA SER A 992 28.44 -4.13 -12.26
C SER A 992 28.75 -3.15 -13.42
N THR A 993 27.76 -2.34 -13.83
CA THR A 993 27.93 -1.39 -14.95
C THR A 993 26.98 -0.17 -14.93
N THR A 994 26.72 0.40 -13.74
CA THR A 994 26.17 1.77 -13.65
C THR A 994 26.89 2.56 -12.55
N ASP A 995 28.05 3.12 -12.89
CA ASP A 995 28.70 4.13 -12.05
C ASP A 995 27.86 5.41 -11.91
N GLY A 996 28.15 6.19 -10.88
CA GLY A 996 27.20 7.14 -10.30
C GLY A 996 26.80 8.33 -11.20
N TYR A 997 25.52 8.40 -11.54
CA TYR A 997 24.87 9.62 -12.05
C TYR A 997 24.10 10.34 -10.93
N ALA A 998 24.05 11.68 -11.04
CA ALA A 998 23.48 12.56 -10.02
C ALA A 998 21.95 12.42 -9.90
N ALA A 999 21.41 12.89 -8.77
CA ALA A 999 19.99 12.87 -8.48
C ALA A 999 19.38 14.27 -8.69
N ASP A 1000 18.99 14.56 -9.92
CA ASP A 1000 18.26 15.76 -10.32
C ASP A 1000 17.07 15.41 -11.24
N ALA A 1001 16.08 16.30 -11.27
CA ALA A 1001 14.78 16.19 -11.95
C ALA A 1001 13.81 15.09 -11.45
N LEU A 1002 12.53 15.46 -11.39
CA LEU A 1002 11.38 14.61 -11.02
C LEU A 1002 10.43 14.50 -12.21
N GLU A 1003 10.89 13.85 -13.28
CA GLU A 1003 10.06 13.49 -14.43
C GLU A 1003 10.02 11.97 -14.55
N GLU A 1004 8.84 11.40 -14.81
CA GLU A 1004 8.75 9.97 -15.10
C GLU A 1004 9.41 9.68 -16.46
N PRO A 1005 10.20 8.59 -16.58
CA PRO A 1005 10.77 8.17 -17.85
C PRO A 1005 9.66 7.84 -18.84
N THR A 1006 9.87 8.18 -20.12
CA THR A 1006 8.86 7.91 -21.16
C THR A 1006 8.62 6.39 -21.26
N LEU A 1007 7.39 5.98 -21.57
CA LEU A 1007 7.02 4.55 -21.63
C LEU A 1007 7.86 3.75 -22.65
N ILE A 1008 8.42 4.44 -23.65
CA ILE A 1008 9.30 3.87 -24.68
C ILE A 1008 10.69 3.52 -24.08
N ASP A 1009 11.11 4.20 -23.01
CA ASP A 1009 12.40 4.06 -22.35
C ASP A 1009 12.40 3.03 -21.21
N VAL A 1010 11.39 2.16 -21.12
CA VAL A 1010 11.35 1.06 -20.15
C VAL A 1010 11.88 -0.23 -20.76
N ALA A 1011 12.53 -1.06 -19.93
CA ALA A 1011 12.93 -2.42 -20.25
C ALA A 1011 12.19 -3.41 -19.32
N THR A 1012 11.87 -4.59 -19.85
CA THR A 1012 11.05 -5.62 -19.21
C THR A 1012 11.71 -7.00 -19.21
N GLU A 1013 11.46 -7.80 -18.18
CA GLU A 1013 11.91 -9.18 -18.05
C GLU A 1013 10.82 -10.03 -17.37
N HIS A 1014 10.20 -10.95 -18.11
CA HIS A 1014 9.24 -11.90 -17.56
C HIS A 1014 9.94 -13.00 -16.74
N LEU A 1015 9.40 -13.31 -15.57
CA LEU A 1015 9.92 -14.36 -14.70
C LEU A 1015 9.74 -15.74 -15.34
N ARG A 1016 10.86 -16.38 -15.71
CA ARG A 1016 10.87 -17.72 -16.29
C ARG A 1016 10.87 -18.78 -15.19
N VAL A 1017 9.69 -19.27 -14.84
CA VAL A 1017 9.52 -20.42 -13.93
C VAL A 1017 9.57 -21.75 -14.68
N HIS A 1018 9.84 -22.84 -13.97
CA HIS A 1018 9.87 -24.19 -14.54
C HIS A 1018 8.49 -24.59 -15.10
N GLU A 1019 8.43 -25.42 -16.14
CA GLU A 1019 7.18 -25.82 -16.81
C GLU A 1019 6.13 -26.38 -15.82
N ASN A 1020 6.52 -27.36 -14.99
CA ASN A 1020 5.74 -27.89 -13.85
C ASN A 1020 5.17 -26.84 -12.87
N MET A 1021 5.66 -25.60 -12.89
CA MET A 1021 5.35 -24.53 -11.93
C MET A 1021 4.70 -23.30 -12.58
N ARG A 1022 4.60 -23.24 -13.92
CA ARG A 1022 4.04 -22.10 -14.67
C ARG A 1022 2.61 -21.78 -14.28
N ASP A 1023 1.81 -22.84 -14.16
CA ASP A 1023 0.38 -22.76 -13.89
C ASP A 1023 0.02 -23.40 -12.53
N THR A 1024 0.98 -23.32 -11.58
CA THR A 1024 0.76 -23.59 -10.16
C THR A 1024 0.95 -22.30 -9.35
N PRO A 1025 0.26 -22.13 -8.20
CA PRO A 1025 0.38 -20.94 -7.36
C PRO A 1025 1.64 -21.02 -6.45
N HIS A 1026 2.80 -21.12 -7.08
CA HIS A 1026 4.11 -21.38 -6.47
C HIS A 1026 4.55 -20.34 -5.41
N PHE A 1027 4.01 -19.13 -5.52
CA PHE A 1027 4.20 -17.97 -4.65
C PHE A 1027 3.47 -18.07 -3.27
N GLY A 1028 2.60 -19.07 -3.08
CA GLY A 1028 1.70 -19.23 -1.91
C GLY A 1028 2.32 -19.15 -0.51
#